data_AF-A0AAD1W7J7-F1
#
_entry.id   AF-A0AAD1W7J7-F1
#
_cell.length_a   1.000
_cell.length_b   1.000
_cell.length_c   1.000
_cell.angle_alpha   90.00
_cell.angle_beta   90.00
_cell.angle_gamma   90.00
#
_symmetry.space_group_name_H-M   'P 1'
#
loop_
_entity.id
_entity.type
_entity.pdbx_description
1 polymer ?
#
loop_
_entity_poly.entity_id
_entity_poly.type
_entity_poly.pdbx_seq_one_letter_code
_entity_poly.pdbx_strand_id
1 'polypeptide(L)'
;MAYTAAPLHVLSQNCRGLNTPEKRSHLLRELHCKRVSVAMLQETHLKTVDIHRLKDRRYPTNYHSTHPTDRCAGVAILVAANTQFTLMDQLADPNGRFLFIKGTISGKLYTFASIYAPNAKQAPFLSKTIRQLATYTEGSLVVGGDFNAPLDPLVDSSTGHSSIPQTAIRAIRKALRDLRLVDTWRTLHPTVRDYTHYSAIHRRYSRIDYVLIQQEGLQRLQSADIVPTPWSDHSAVSAHLDSPLFRPTRTAWRLNESLLLDPEVKSLLTEHLTNYFAENDTEDVSKVTLWEAHKSVLRGHLIKIASRKKREAQRHMLELIDQISKLETQHKRSQLEEHYRSLLDARRQLADLARAQVHALRTTDGSLTQFPEAIANEFRKYYLQLYNISPTTSDAQRAELQEATTRYLQRFQPDALTPEEADLLETLLFWALAFALCAAINLLFLTVCLVCFCCCKKDEQTETKNISSCCITWTAAISGLLCCAAVGIGFYGNSETNDGVYQLTYSLDNANHTLAGIDSLVSGTSFKMKEGLDEHLLRLSEIFAVKGDYVQSLRIMQRMAGNIIQQLSSLPNWQGTTINLSQIAWEASVIEYYRWLSYLFLFIFDLVICLVTCLGLAKRSKYLLITMLCFGLMTVTMSWASLALDAASSVGTGDFCAAPDKFIMNMTQDQVTAEVVHYYLYCSQTLRNPFQQALTSFQRSLSTMQIQIQGLLQFAVPIFPTAQKDLLGIQLLLNTSESNLHQITALLDCRGLHKDYLEALIGVCYDGVEGLLYLALFSLMAALAFTAMVCAVPRAWKLLAARDREYNDIDEEDPFNPQAQRIAVHNPNRAQLRSFCSYSSSLGSQASLHPPTQAVSNAPVAEYMNQAALFGGNPRYENVPLIGRGSPPPTYSPSMRATYLSVNEEPSSIYGNEFPA
;
A
#
# COMPACT_ATOMS: atom_id res chain seq x y z
N MET A 1 -5.95 3.40 -21.50
CA MET A 1 -4.84 2.42 -21.40
C MET A 1 -5.27 1.28 -20.50
N ALA A 2 -5.27 0.04 -21.00
CA ALA A 2 -5.78 -1.13 -20.30
C ALA A 2 -5.00 -1.40 -19.00
N TYR A 3 -5.71 -1.39 -17.87
CA TYR A 3 -5.18 -1.73 -16.56
C TYR A 3 -4.95 -3.25 -16.49
N THR A 4 -3.71 -3.70 -16.72
CA THR A 4 -3.34 -5.10 -16.50
C THR A 4 -3.11 -5.34 -15.02
N ALA A 5 -4.00 -6.15 -14.48
CA ALA A 5 -3.95 -6.81 -13.20
C ALA A 5 -2.66 -7.60 -12.89
N ALA A 6 -2.35 -7.82 -11.61
CA ALA A 6 -1.24 -8.67 -11.21
C ALA A 6 -1.62 -10.17 -11.35
N PRO A 7 -0.80 -11.00 -12.01
CA PRO A 7 -1.07 -12.43 -12.17
C PRO A 7 -0.97 -13.19 -10.83
N LEU A 8 -1.82 -14.21 -10.67
CA LEU A 8 -1.76 -15.18 -9.57
C LEU A 8 -0.51 -16.06 -9.75
N HIS A 9 0.53 -15.79 -8.98
CA HIS A 9 1.78 -16.54 -9.02
C HIS A 9 1.76 -17.66 -7.97
N VAL A 10 1.82 -18.91 -8.43
CA VAL A 10 1.82 -20.11 -7.60
C VAL A 10 3.19 -20.77 -7.63
N LEU A 11 3.71 -21.19 -6.47
CA LEU A 11 5.01 -21.85 -6.35
C LEU A 11 4.92 -23.09 -5.46
N SER A 12 5.51 -24.21 -5.90
CA SER A 12 5.70 -25.42 -5.08
C SER A 12 7.19 -25.62 -4.77
N GLN A 13 7.53 -25.91 -3.51
CA GLN A 13 8.91 -26.11 -3.06
C GLN A 13 8.99 -27.13 -1.93
N ASN A 14 9.76 -28.22 -2.16
CA ASN A 14 10.25 -29.05 -1.08
C ASN A 14 11.41 -28.32 -0.37
N CYS A 15 11.20 -27.97 0.90
CA CYS A 15 12.11 -27.11 1.66
C CYS A 15 13.23 -27.88 2.36
N ARG A 16 13.13 -29.21 2.52
CA ARG A 16 14.05 -30.02 3.33
C ARG A 16 14.33 -29.40 4.70
N GLY A 17 13.27 -29.13 5.45
CA GLY A 17 13.24 -28.59 6.80
C GLY A 17 13.38 -27.06 6.88
N LEU A 18 12.55 -26.45 7.74
CA LEU A 18 12.47 -25.00 7.99
C LEU A 18 12.69 -24.64 9.48
N ASN A 19 13.40 -25.50 10.21
CA ASN A 19 13.62 -25.32 11.66
C ASN A 19 14.53 -24.12 12.00
N THR A 20 15.44 -23.74 11.11
CA THR A 20 16.37 -22.63 11.33
C THR A 20 15.75 -21.27 10.97
N PRO A 21 15.87 -20.24 11.83
CA PRO A 21 15.35 -18.90 11.56
C PRO A 21 15.90 -18.28 10.27
N GLU A 22 17.16 -18.54 9.95
CA GLU A 22 17.84 -18.02 8.75
C GLU A 22 17.18 -18.54 7.49
N LYS A 23 16.89 -19.85 7.44
CA LYS A 23 16.26 -20.50 6.29
C LYS A 23 14.81 -20.05 6.11
N ARG A 24 14.06 -19.85 7.20
CA ARG A 24 12.71 -19.27 7.15
C ARG A 24 12.72 -17.84 6.62
N SER A 25 13.65 -17.02 7.12
CA SER A 25 13.78 -15.62 6.71
C SER A 25 14.18 -15.49 5.24
N HIS A 26 15.09 -16.36 4.79
CA HIS A 26 15.49 -16.45 3.40
C HIS A 26 14.33 -16.86 2.49
N LEU A 27 13.61 -17.94 2.83
CA LEU A 27 12.42 -18.39 2.11
C LEU A 27 11.38 -17.26 1.98
N LEU A 28 10.96 -16.65 3.09
CA LEU A 28 9.92 -15.61 3.07
C LEU A 28 10.35 -14.38 2.26
N ARG A 29 11.63 -14.01 2.33
CA ARG A 29 12.20 -12.94 1.48
C ARG A 29 12.18 -13.32 0.01
N GLU A 30 12.55 -14.56 -0.32
CA GLU A 30 12.56 -15.06 -1.70
C GLU A 30 11.15 -15.08 -2.30
N LEU A 31 10.16 -15.61 -1.56
CA LEU A 31 8.75 -15.61 -1.96
C LEU A 31 8.25 -14.19 -2.24
N HIS A 32 8.56 -13.24 -1.34
CA HIS A 32 8.18 -11.83 -1.51
C HIS A 32 8.87 -11.17 -2.70
N CYS A 33 10.18 -11.35 -2.87
CA CYS A 33 10.92 -10.80 -4.01
C CYS A 33 10.40 -11.33 -5.35
N LYS A 34 9.99 -12.60 -5.39
CA LYS A 34 9.36 -13.25 -6.55
C LYS A 34 7.86 -12.94 -6.68
N ARG A 35 7.27 -12.16 -5.75
CA ARG A 35 5.84 -11.82 -5.70
C ARG A 35 4.93 -13.06 -5.77
N VAL A 36 5.29 -14.11 -5.02
CA VAL A 36 4.49 -15.34 -4.98
C VAL A 36 3.18 -15.07 -4.25
N SER A 37 2.05 -15.32 -4.91
CA SER A 37 0.71 -15.17 -4.33
C SER A 37 0.37 -16.35 -3.41
N VAL A 38 0.63 -17.58 -3.86
CA VAL A 38 0.38 -18.81 -3.09
C VAL A 38 1.61 -19.72 -3.16
N ALA A 39 2.19 -20.05 -2.01
CA ALA A 39 3.33 -20.95 -1.90
C ALA A 39 2.93 -22.27 -1.22
N MET A 40 3.18 -23.39 -1.88
CA MET A 40 2.95 -24.75 -1.38
C MET A 40 4.30 -25.36 -0.99
N LEU A 41 4.48 -25.57 0.31
CA LEU A 41 5.75 -26.02 0.87
C LEU A 41 5.65 -27.47 1.34
N GLN A 42 6.65 -28.28 1.05
CA GLN A 42 6.79 -29.66 1.50
C GLN A 42 8.05 -29.82 2.38
N GLU A 43 8.09 -30.88 3.19
CA GLU A 43 9.14 -31.14 4.18
C GLU A 43 9.45 -29.94 5.07
N THR A 44 8.43 -29.29 5.62
CA THR A 44 8.65 -28.16 6.54
C THR A 44 9.39 -28.59 7.81
N HIS A 45 9.22 -29.85 8.25
CA HIS A 45 9.80 -30.43 9.48
C HIS A 45 9.52 -29.60 10.74
N LEU A 46 8.47 -28.78 10.71
CA LEU A 46 8.00 -28.01 11.86
C LEU A 46 7.08 -28.89 12.71
N LYS A 47 7.20 -28.75 14.03
CA LYS A 47 6.23 -29.32 14.96
C LYS A 47 5.00 -28.43 15.04
N THR A 48 3.88 -28.96 15.55
CA THR A 48 2.65 -28.18 15.76
C THR A 48 2.90 -26.90 16.56
N VAL A 49 3.75 -26.98 17.59
CA VAL A 49 4.15 -25.82 18.41
C VAL A 49 5.00 -24.80 17.67
N ASP A 50 5.69 -25.18 16.60
CA ASP A 50 6.64 -24.34 15.85
C ASP A 50 6.01 -23.71 14.59
N ILE A 51 4.78 -24.08 14.23
CA ILE A 51 4.06 -23.59 13.04
C ILE A 51 4.01 -22.05 12.99
N HIS A 52 3.78 -21.39 14.13
CA HIS A 52 3.68 -19.94 14.23
C HIS A 52 4.96 -19.21 13.78
N ARG A 53 6.11 -19.90 13.78
CA ARG A 53 7.42 -19.33 13.40
C ARG A 53 7.56 -19.11 11.90
N LEU A 54 6.64 -19.63 11.07
CA LEU A 54 6.65 -19.47 9.61
C LEU A 54 5.76 -18.30 9.15
N LYS A 55 5.34 -17.39 10.03
CA LYS A 55 4.50 -16.23 9.68
C LYS A 55 5.30 -14.93 9.65
N ASP A 56 4.96 -14.03 8.73
CA ASP A 56 5.42 -12.64 8.75
C ASP A 56 4.34 -11.69 8.19
N ARG A 57 4.60 -10.37 8.15
CA ARG A 57 3.66 -9.37 7.63
C ARG A 57 3.30 -9.58 6.15
N ARG A 58 4.14 -10.27 5.38
CA ARG A 58 3.98 -10.48 3.92
C ARG A 58 3.16 -11.74 3.63
N TYR A 59 3.32 -12.77 4.46
CA TYR A 59 2.53 -13.99 4.47
C TYR A 59 1.92 -14.18 5.86
N PRO A 60 0.84 -13.44 6.18
CA PRO A 60 0.18 -13.53 7.48
C PRO A 60 -0.68 -14.80 7.59
N THR A 61 -1.16 -15.29 6.44
CA THR A 61 -2.11 -16.40 6.34
C THR A 61 -1.38 -17.66 5.91
N ASN A 62 -1.22 -18.59 6.85
CA ASN A 62 -0.56 -19.86 6.62
C ASN A 62 -1.40 -21.01 7.15
N TYR A 63 -1.51 -22.04 6.34
CA TYR A 63 -2.19 -23.30 6.67
C TYR A 63 -1.16 -24.41 6.72
N HIS A 64 -1.33 -25.36 7.65
CA HIS A 64 -0.32 -26.36 7.96
C HIS A 64 -0.93 -27.73 8.22
N SER A 65 -0.22 -28.75 7.78
CA SER A 65 -0.41 -30.15 8.19
C SER A 65 0.98 -30.65 8.58
N THR A 66 1.18 -30.95 9.87
CA THR A 66 2.48 -31.35 10.42
C THR A 66 2.30 -32.55 11.34
N HIS A 67 3.35 -33.37 11.46
CA HIS A 67 3.35 -34.42 12.47
C HIS A 67 3.37 -33.80 13.89
N PRO A 68 2.64 -34.34 14.88
CA PRO A 68 2.45 -33.68 16.17
C PRO A 68 3.74 -33.53 17.01
N THR A 69 4.58 -34.56 17.00
CA THR A 69 5.73 -34.70 17.93
C THR A 69 7.08 -34.63 17.22
N ASP A 70 7.19 -35.37 16.12
CA ASP A 70 8.43 -35.55 15.36
C ASP A 70 8.67 -34.45 14.32
N ARG A 71 9.94 -34.11 14.11
CA ARG A 71 10.38 -33.21 13.04
C ARG A 71 10.51 -33.96 11.72
N CYS A 72 9.40 -34.53 11.25
CA CYS A 72 9.34 -35.29 10.01
C CYS A 72 8.17 -34.80 9.15
N ALA A 73 8.32 -34.94 7.83
CA ALA A 73 7.33 -34.49 6.85
C ALA A 73 6.87 -33.03 7.08
N GLY A 74 5.58 -32.76 6.89
CA GLY A 74 4.96 -31.47 7.12
C GLY A 74 4.81 -30.69 5.82
N VAL A 75 3.59 -30.29 5.53
CA VAL A 75 3.24 -29.45 4.38
C VAL A 75 2.60 -28.16 4.87
N ALA A 76 2.82 -27.08 4.13
CA ALA A 76 2.20 -25.79 4.39
C ALA A 76 1.73 -25.13 3.10
N ILE A 77 0.67 -24.31 3.21
CA ILE A 77 0.22 -23.41 2.15
C ILE A 77 0.24 -21.99 2.72
N LEU A 78 1.07 -21.13 2.15
CA LEU A 78 1.20 -19.73 2.51
C LEU A 78 0.49 -18.88 1.46
N VAL A 79 -0.30 -17.91 1.91
CA VAL A 79 -0.97 -16.96 1.04
C VAL A 79 -0.46 -15.56 1.34
N ALA A 80 -0.05 -14.84 0.30
CA ALA A 80 0.45 -13.48 0.43
C ALA A 80 -0.66 -12.53 0.90
N ALA A 81 -0.29 -11.53 1.71
CA ALA A 81 -1.22 -10.54 2.27
C ALA A 81 -2.06 -9.82 1.19
N ASN A 82 -1.49 -9.63 0.00
CA ASN A 82 -2.15 -8.97 -1.13
C ASN A 82 -3.07 -9.89 -1.96
N THR A 83 -3.20 -11.18 -1.63
CA THR A 83 -4.01 -12.12 -2.43
C THR A 83 -5.47 -12.21 -1.94
N GLN A 84 -5.83 -11.56 -0.82
CA GLN A 84 -7.20 -11.51 -0.26
C GLN A 84 -7.95 -12.85 -0.30
N PHE A 85 -7.27 -13.94 0.08
CA PHE A 85 -7.88 -15.27 0.13
C PHE A 85 -8.74 -15.43 1.38
N THR A 86 -9.99 -15.85 1.21
CA THR A 86 -10.91 -16.20 2.29
C THR A 86 -11.08 -17.71 2.36
N LEU A 87 -10.64 -18.32 3.47
CA LEU A 87 -10.78 -19.76 3.68
C LEU A 87 -12.25 -20.15 3.89
N MET A 88 -12.70 -21.20 3.22
CA MET A 88 -14.01 -21.82 3.45
C MET A 88 -13.88 -23.15 4.20
N ASP A 89 -12.89 -23.97 3.84
CA ASP A 89 -12.66 -25.26 4.50
C ASP A 89 -11.19 -25.70 4.33
N GLN A 90 -10.75 -26.63 5.17
CA GLN A 90 -9.43 -27.22 5.12
C GLN A 90 -9.45 -28.72 5.45
N LEU A 91 -8.67 -29.52 4.72
CA LEU A 91 -8.44 -30.93 4.99
C LEU A 91 -6.95 -31.19 5.16
N ALA A 92 -6.53 -31.49 6.39
CA ALA A 92 -5.14 -31.74 6.75
C ALA A 92 -4.89 -33.22 7.05
N ASP A 93 -3.79 -33.77 6.56
CA ASP A 93 -3.31 -35.10 6.95
C ASP A 93 -2.68 -35.07 8.35
N PRO A 94 -3.04 -35.98 9.27
CA PRO A 94 -2.40 -36.04 10.58
C PRO A 94 -0.88 -36.32 10.54
N ASN A 95 -0.38 -36.93 9.45
CA ASN A 95 1.04 -37.25 9.29
C ASN A 95 1.83 -36.19 8.52
N GLY A 96 1.22 -35.05 8.19
CA GLY A 96 1.93 -33.98 7.48
C GLY A 96 2.23 -34.28 6.02
N ARG A 97 1.47 -35.16 5.35
CA ARG A 97 1.72 -35.58 3.95
C ARG A 97 0.87 -34.85 2.92
N PHE A 98 -0.28 -34.30 3.29
CA PHE A 98 -1.04 -33.45 2.40
C PHE A 98 -1.86 -32.42 3.17
N LEU A 99 -2.15 -31.32 2.49
CA LEU A 99 -3.03 -30.27 2.98
C LEU A 99 -3.83 -29.72 1.81
N PHE A 100 -5.14 -29.75 1.94
CA PHE A 100 -6.06 -29.13 0.99
C PHE A 100 -6.77 -27.97 1.68
N ILE A 101 -6.92 -26.87 0.96
CA ILE A 101 -7.72 -25.73 1.38
C ILE A 101 -8.64 -25.33 0.24
N LYS A 102 -9.89 -24.97 0.54
CA LYS A 102 -10.80 -24.35 -0.41
C LYS A 102 -11.23 -22.99 0.12
N GLY A 103 -11.39 -22.03 -0.78
CA GLY A 103 -11.68 -20.65 -0.42
C GLY A 103 -11.86 -19.77 -1.64
N THR A 104 -12.20 -18.49 -1.42
CA THR A 104 -12.43 -17.56 -2.53
C THR A 104 -11.30 -16.54 -2.66
N ILE A 105 -10.95 -16.23 -3.90
CA ILE A 105 -10.07 -15.11 -4.28
C ILE A 105 -10.90 -14.21 -5.19
N SER A 106 -11.17 -12.98 -4.76
CA SER A 106 -11.98 -12.01 -5.52
C SER A 106 -13.33 -12.61 -5.99
N GLY A 107 -14.01 -13.33 -5.11
CA GLY A 107 -15.31 -13.97 -5.39
C GLY A 107 -15.26 -15.25 -6.22
N LYS A 108 -14.10 -15.65 -6.77
CA LYS A 108 -13.94 -16.93 -7.48
C LYS A 108 -13.45 -18.02 -6.52
N LEU A 109 -14.10 -19.19 -6.56
CA LEU A 109 -13.73 -20.34 -5.73
C LEU A 109 -12.48 -21.04 -6.26
N TYR A 110 -11.52 -21.28 -5.36
CA TYR A 110 -10.27 -21.99 -5.61
C TYR A 110 -10.07 -23.10 -4.58
N THR A 111 -9.51 -24.22 -5.04
CA THR A 111 -8.97 -25.28 -4.19
C THR A 111 -7.46 -25.36 -4.41
N PHE A 112 -6.69 -25.24 -3.33
CA PHE A 112 -5.24 -25.44 -3.35
C PHE A 112 -4.88 -26.71 -2.57
N ALA A 113 -4.02 -27.54 -3.17
CA ALA A 113 -3.57 -28.79 -2.57
C ALA A 113 -2.04 -28.87 -2.55
N SER A 114 -1.45 -29.01 -1.37
CA SER A 114 -0.02 -29.32 -1.20
C SER A 114 0.13 -30.80 -0.86
N ILE A 115 0.90 -31.56 -1.65
CA ILE A 115 1.09 -33.02 -1.48
C ILE A 115 2.58 -33.34 -1.31
N TYR A 116 2.90 -34.20 -0.35
CA TYR A 116 4.23 -34.76 -0.12
C TYR A 116 4.13 -36.29 -0.02
N ALA A 117 4.47 -36.99 -1.10
CA ALA A 117 4.42 -38.44 -1.15
C ALA A 117 5.59 -39.08 -0.38
N PRO A 118 5.37 -40.18 0.34
CA PRO A 118 6.44 -40.90 1.02
C PRO A 118 7.38 -41.61 0.04
N ASN A 119 8.66 -41.79 0.41
CA ASN A 119 9.67 -42.50 -0.39
C ASN A 119 9.37 -44.00 -0.61
N ALA A 120 8.44 -44.56 0.15
CA ALA A 120 7.98 -45.93 0.00
C ALA A 120 6.46 -45.95 -0.18
N LYS A 121 5.95 -46.88 -1.00
CA LYS A 121 4.51 -47.01 -1.31
C LYS A 121 3.92 -45.71 -1.91
N GLN A 122 4.69 -45.03 -2.77
CA GLN A 122 4.30 -43.80 -3.46
C GLN A 122 2.95 -43.93 -4.17
N ALA A 123 2.80 -44.95 -5.03
CA ALA A 123 1.64 -45.04 -5.91
C ALA A 123 0.31 -45.35 -5.19
N PRO A 124 0.26 -46.27 -4.20
CA PRO A 124 -0.91 -46.43 -3.36
C PRO A 124 -1.30 -45.15 -2.61
N PHE A 125 -0.31 -44.43 -2.07
CA PHE A 125 -0.53 -43.15 -1.39
C PHE A 125 -1.14 -42.11 -2.34
N LEU A 126 -0.44 -41.81 -3.46
CA LEU A 126 -0.90 -40.84 -4.44
C LEU A 126 -2.30 -41.18 -4.97
N SER A 127 -2.57 -42.44 -5.29
CA SER A 127 -3.89 -42.88 -5.77
C SER A 127 -4.99 -42.66 -4.72
N LYS A 128 -4.71 -42.89 -3.44
CA LYS A 128 -5.66 -42.64 -2.34
C LYS A 128 -5.88 -41.14 -2.15
N THR A 129 -4.80 -40.36 -2.10
CA THR A 129 -4.84 -38.90 -1.89
C THR A 129 -5.54 -38.19 -3.04
N ILE A 130 -5.30 -38.59 -4.30
CA ILE A 130 -5.99 -38.02 -5.47
C ILE A 130 -7.49 -38.33 -5.44
N ARG A 131 -7.90 -39.54 -4.99
CA ARG A 131 -9.33 -39.85 -4.80
C ARG A 131 -9.98 -39.02 -3.69
N GLN A 132 -9.27 -38.78 -2.59
CA GLN A 132 -9.74 -37.88 -1.53
C GLN A 132 -9.84 -36.43 -2.03
N LEU A 133 -8.87 -35.99 -2.82
CA LEU A 133 -8.91 -34.67 -3.46
C LEU A 133 -10.10 -34.54 -4.41
N ALA A 134 -10.43 -35.60 -5.14
CA ALA A 134 -11.58 -35.63 -6.05
C ALA A 134 -12.92 -35.38 -5.35
N THR A 135 -13.07 -35.88 -4.12
CA THR A 135 -14.27 -35.66 -3.30
C THR A 135 -14.28 -34.31 -2.59
N TYR A 136 -13.10 -33.69 -2.44
CA TYR A 136 -12.93 -32.44 -1.68
C TYR A 136 -12.97 -31.20 -2.57
N THR A 137 -12.55 -31.33 -3.82
CA THR A 137 -12.31 -30.19 -4.71
C THR A 137 -13.59 -29.46 -5.11
N GLU A 138 -13.54 -28.13 -5.03
CA GLU A 138 -14.57 -27.23 -5.53
C GLU A 138 -13.91 -26.02 -6.24
N GLY A 139 -14.55 -25.51 -7.30
CA GLY A 139 -14.00 -24.40 -8.09
C GLY A 139 -12.72 -24.77 -8.85
N SER A 140 -11.82 -23.79 -9.04
CA SER A 140 -10.56 -23.98 -9.77
C SER A 140 -9.50 -24.67 -8.90
N LEU A 141 -9.07 -25.86 -9.29
CA LEU A 141 -8.09 -26.67 -8.58
C LEU A 141 -6.66 -26.41 -9.04
N VAL A 142 -5.77 -26.18 -8.07
CA VAL A 142 -4.32 -26.08 -8.24
C VAL A 142 -3.63 -27.01 -7.23
N VAL A 143 -2.77 -27.89 -7.71
CA VAL A 143 -2.06 -28.88 -6.90
C VAL A 143 -0.56 -28.66 -7.03
N GLY A 144 0.14 -28.47 -5.92
CA GLY A 144 1.59 -28.43 -5.85
C GLY A 144 2.11 -29.56 -4.99
N GLY A 145 3.27 -30.11 -5.31
CA GLY A 145 3.84 -31.10 -4.41
C GLY A 145 5.08 -31.82 -4.91
N ASP A 146 5.70 -32.51 -3.97
CA ASP A 146 6.72 -33.52 -4.23
C ASP A 146 6.05 -34.89 -4.23
N PHE A 147 5.96 -35.49 -5.42
CA PHE A 147 5.31 -36.79 -5.62
C PHE A 147 6.29 -37.95 -5.40
N ASN A 148 7.58 -37.68 -5.21
CA ASN A 148 8.65 -38.68 -5.12
C ASN A 148 8.59 -39.74 -6.25
N ALA A 149 8.04 -39.33 -7.40
CA ALA A 149 7.68 -40.20 -8.52
C ALA A 149 7.72 -39.41 -9.84
N PRO A 150 8.49 -39.86 -10.85
CA PRO A 150 8.39 -39.31 -12.20
C PRO A 150 7.07 -39.74 -12.86
N LEU A 151 6.30 -38.78 -13.38
CA LEU A 151 5.03 -39.05 -14.09
C LEU A 151 5.29 -39.63 -15.48
N ASP A 152 6.38 -39.22 -16.14
CA ASP A 152 6.86 -39.82 -17.38
C ASP A 152 8.35 -40.17 -17.28
N PRO A 153 8.70 -41.40 -16.84
CA PRO A 153 10.09 -41.76 -16.57
C PRO A 153 11.05 -41.55 -17.74
N LEU A 154 10.59 -41.62 -18.99
CA LEU A 154 11.45 -41.46 -20.17
C LEU A 154 12.02 -40.04 -20.27
N VAL A 155 11.25 -39.03 -19.89
CA VAL A 155 11.64 -37.62 -19.99
C VAL A 155 11.89 -36.96 -18.62
N ASP A 156 11.26 -37.49 -17.56
CA ASP A 156 11.36 -36.99 -16.19
C ASP A 156 12.49 -37.68 -15.39
N SER A 157 13.17 -38.68 -15.95
CA SER A 157 14.36 -39.30 -15.33
C SER A 157 15.54 -39.25 -16.28
N SER A 158 16.75 -38.98 -15.77
CA SER A 158 17.96 -38.98 -16.59
C SER A 158 18.24 -40.35 -17.22
N THR A 159 17.86 -41.44 -16.55
CA THR A 159 18.08 -42.81 -17.03
C THR A 159 16.87 -43.47 -17.67
N GLY A 160 15.72 -42.79 -17.76
CA GLY A 160 14.49 -43.41 -18.27
C GLY A 160 13.83 -44.41 -17.30
N HIS A 161 14.40 -44.61 -16.11
CA HIS A 161 13.99 -45.63 -15.14
C HIS A 161 13.28 -44.99 -13.94
N SER A 162 12.22 -45.65 -13.46
CA SER A 162 11.50 -45.31 -12.24
C SER A 162 11.58 -46.43 -11.22
N SER A 163 11.61 -46.08 -9.94
CA SER A 163 11.45 -47.04 -8.83
C SER A 163 10.04 -47.62 -8.74
N ILE A 164 9.08 -46.97 -9.41
CA ILE A 164 7.66 -47.36 -9.41
C ILE A 164 7.34 -48.12 -10.70
N PRO A 165 6.58 -49.24 -10.64
CA PRO A 165 6.14 -49.96 -11.83
C PRO A 165 5.34 -49.08 -12.80
N GLN A 166 5.54 -49.27 -14.10
CA GLN A 166 4.83 -48.51 -15.15
C GLN A 166 3.31 -48.61 -15.06
N THR A 167 2.78 -49.75 -14.62
CA THR A 167 1.33 -49.93 -14.39
C THR A 167 0.79 -48.97 -13.32
N ALA A 168 1.54 -48.76 -12.25
CA ALA A 168 1.18 -47.86 -11.16
C ALA A 168 1.30 -46.38 -11.58
N ILE A 169 2.30 -46.03 -12.39
CA ILE A 169 2.43 -44.68 -12.98
C ILE A 169 1.24 -44.39 -13.90
N ARG A 170 0.83 -45.36 -14.74
CA ARG A 170 -0.37 -45.22 -15.58
C ARG A 170 -1.63 -45.01 -14.74
N ALA A 171 -1.75 -45.67 -13.60
CA ALA A 171 -2.88 -45.48 -12.68
C ALA A 171 -2.89 -44.07 -12.06
N ILE A 172 -1.73 -43.55 -11.63
CA ILE A 172 -1.62 -42.16 -11.14
C ILE A 172 -2.00 -41.18 -12.24
N ARG A 173 -1.42 -41.32 -13.45
CA ARG A 173 -1.76 -40.46 -14.60
C ARG A 173 -3.24 -40.55 -14.95
N LYS A 174 -3.85 -41.72 -14.84
CA LYS A 174 -5.30 -41.88 -15.03
C LYS A 174 -6.07 -41.09 -13.97
N ALA A 175 -5.75 -41.23 -12.70
CA ALA A 175 -6.41 -40.49 -11.62
C ALA A 175 -6.27 -38.97 -11.76
N LEU A 176 -5.11 -38.48 -12.21
CA LEU A 176 -4.91 -37.06 -12.53
C LEU A 176 -5.78 -36.60 -13.72
N ARG A 177 -5.85 -37.41 -14.79
CA ARG A 177 -6.71 -37.13 -15.95
C ARG A 177 -8.19 -37.15 -15.60
N ASP A 178 -8.62 -38.03 -14.69
CA ASP A 178 -10.01 -38.09 -14.23
C ASP A 178 -10.42 -36.77 -13.52
N LEU A 179 -9.46 -36.07 -12.91
CA LEU A 179 -9.62 -34.71 -12.36
C LEU A 179 -9.34 -33.57 -13.35
N ARG A 180 -9.07 -33.89 -14.61
CA ARG A 180 -8.63 -32.94 -15.65
C ARG A 180 -7.39 -32.14 -15.21
N LEU A 181 -6.53 -32.71 -14.38
CA LEU A 181 -5.29 -32.08 -13.97
C LEU A 181 -4.22 -32.25 -15.05
N VAL A 182 -3.60 -31.13 -15.41
CA VAL A 182 -2.50 -31.04 -16.37
C VAL A 182 -1.27 -30.47 -15.69
N ASP A 183 -0.11 -30.98 -16.09
CA ASP A 183 1.20 -30.53 -15.61
C ASP A 183 1.58 -29.24 -16.32
N THR A 184 1.69 -28.12 -15.57
CA THR A 184 1.92 -26.79 -16.16
C THR A 184 3.24 -26.72 -16.90
N TRP A 185 4.32 -27.22 -16.30
CA TRP A 185 5.65 -27.19 -16.89
C TRP A 185 5.73 -28.09 -18.11
N ARG A 186 5.22 -29.33 -18.03
CA ARG A 186 5.25 -30.26 -19.17
C ARG A 186 4.35 -29.81 -20.32
N THR A 187 3.29 -29.05 -20.05
CA THR A 187 2.42 -28.48 -21.09
C THR A 187 3.15 -27.42 -21.91
N LEU A 188 3.95 -26.57 -21.27
CA LEU A 188 4.76 -25.55 -21.96
C LEU A 188 6.07 -26.11 -22.52
N HIS A 189 6.58 -27.20 -21.94
CA HIS A 189 7.85 -27.83 -22.31
C HIS A 189 7.70 -29.34 -22.63
N PRO A 190 6.96 -29.74 -23.68
CA PRO A 190 6.58 -31.14 -23.91
C PRO A 190 7.77 -32.09 -24.09
N THR A 191 8.82 -31.64 -24.76
CA THR A 191 9.98 -32.47 -25.15
C THR A 191 11.25 -32.15 -24.36
N VAL A 192 11.28 -31.04 -23.62
CA VAL A 192 12.47 -30.59 -22.88
C VAL A 192 12.71 -31.50 -21.69
N ARG A 193 13.96 -31.92 -21.48
CA ARG A 193 14.35 -32.69 -20.28
C ARG A 193 15.01 -31.75 -19.28
N ASP A 194 14.29 -31.46 -18.20
CA ASP A 194 14.82 -30.76 -17.04
C ASP A 194 14.25 -31.39 -15.76
N TYR A 195 14.93 -31.16 -14.64
CA TYR A 195 14.76 -31.96 -13.42
C TYR A 195 14.69 -31.08 -12.19
N THR A 196 13.96 -31.53 -11.18
CA THR A 196 13.78 -30.80 -9.92
C THR A 196 14.68 -31.33 -8.81
N HIS A 197 15.09 -32.59 -8.86
CA HIS A 197 15.88 -33.25 -7.82
C HIS A 197 17.09 -34.03 -8.38
N TYR A 198 18.18 -34.06 -7.61
CA TYR A 198 19.36 -34.88 -7.87
C TYR A 198 19.63 -35.84 -6.71
N SER A 199 19.60 -37.14 -7.01
CA SER A 199 19.98 -38.18 -6.05
C SER A 199 21.48 -38.46 -6.14
N ALA A 200 22.23 -38.02 -5.13
CA ALA A 200 23.68 -38.27 -5.06
C ALA A 200 24.03 -39.77 -4.94
N ILE A 201 23.22 -40.53 -4.18
CA ILE A 201 23.42 -41.98 -3.97
C ILE A 201 23.28 -42.74 -5.29
N HIS A 202 22.29 -42.35 -6.10
CA HIS A 202 22.01 -43.02 -7.36
C HIS A 202 22.65 -42.35 -8.57
N ARG A 203 23.30 -41.20 -8.38
CA ARG A 203 23.88 -40.33 -9.43
C ARG A 203 22.91 -40.06 -10.57
N ARG A 204 21.66 -39.72 -10.23
CA ARG A 204 20.57 -39.56 -11.19
C ARG A 204 19.75 -38.32 -10.91
N TYR A 205 19.28 -37.71 -11.99
CA TYR A 205 18.33 -36.60 -11.94
C TYR A 205 16.91 -37.09 -12.18
N SER A 206 15.97 -36.51 -11.45
CA SER A 206 14.55 -36.80 -11.61
C SER A 206 13.71 -35.54 -11.43
N ARG A 207 12.66 -35.39 -12.24
CA ARG A 207 11.58 -34.43 -12.03
C ARG A 207 10.50 -35.12 -11.22
N ILE A 208 10.35 -34.71 -9.97
CA ILE A 208 9.43 -35.30 -9.00
C ILE A 208 8.58 -34.27 -8.28
N ASP A 209 8.86 -32.99 -8.51
CA ASP A 209 8.09 -31.85 -8.01
C ASP A 209 7.22 -31.30 -9.15
N TYR A 210 5.97 -30.97 -8.84
CA TYR A 210 4.97 -30.58 -9.85
C TYR A 210 4.11 -29.41 -9.36
N VAL A 211 3.67 -28.59 -10.31
CA VAL A 211 2.48 -27.76 -10.19
C VAL A 211 1.51 -28.23 -11.27
N LEU A 212 0.33 -28.68 -10.84
CA LEU A 212 -0.74 -29.16 -11.68
C LEU A 212 -1.92 -28.19 -11.56
N ILE A 213 -2.57 -27.90 -12.67
CA ILE A 213 -3.80 -27.09 -12.70
C ILE A 213 -4.90 -27.85 -13.41
N GLN A 214 -6.16 -27.53 -13.15
CA GLN A 214 -7.25 -28.00 -14.00
C GLN A 214 -7.07 -27.49 -15.43
N GLN A 215 -7.44 -28.32 -16.41
CA GLN A 215 -7.30 -28.06 -17.84
C GLN A 215 -7.93 -26.72 -18.28
N GLU A 216 -9.01 -26.29 -17.63
CA GLU A 216 -9.66 -25.00 -17.87
C GLU A 216 -8.77 -23.80 -17.51
N GLY A 217 -7.84 -23.98 -16.57
CA GLY A 217 -6.86 -22.96 -16.17
C GLY A 217 -5.73 -22.75 -17.18
N LEU A 218 -5.57 -23.62 -18.19
CA LEU A 218 -4.51 -23.50 -19.21
C LEU A 218 -4.59 -22.21 -20.00
N GLN A 219 -5.80 -21.70 -20.27
CA GLN A 219 -5.96 -20.43 -21.00
C GLN A 219 -5.40 -19.22 -20.24
N ARG A 220 -5.21 -19.35 -18.92
CA ARG A 220 -4.65 -18.32 -18.06
C ARG A 220 -3.17 -18.55 -17.76
N LEU A 221 -2.60 -19.69 -18.16
CA LEU A 221 -1.21 -20.02 -17.87
C LEU A 221 -0.27 -19.21 -18.77
N GLN A 222 0.47 -18.26 -18.19
CA GLN A 222 1.42 -17.43 -18.92
C GLN A 222 2.80 -18.09 -19.01
N SER A 223 3.31 -18.59 -17.88
CA SER A 223 4.61 -19.26 -17.81
C SER A 223 4.62 -20.31 -16.71
N ALA A 224 5.52 -21.28 -16.84
CA ALA A 224 5.81 -22.28 -15.83
C ALA A 224 7.28 -22.66 -15.91
N ASP A 225 7.99 -22.52 -14.78
CA ASP A 225 9.45 -22.56 -14.72
C ASP A 225 9.91 -23.46 -13.57
N ILE A 226 10.99 -24.22 -13.81
CA ILE A 226 11.74 -24.88 -12.74
C ILE A 226 12.79 -23.87 -12.26
N VAL A 227 12.67 -23.47 -11.00
CA VAL A 227 13.50 -22.40 -10.43
C VAL A 227 14.59 -23.02 -9.56
N PRO A 228 15.88 -22.81 -9.87
CA PRO A 228 16.96 -23.32 -9.04
C PRO A 228 16.89 -22.76 -7.62
N THR A 229 16.88 -23.64 -6.63
CA THR A 229 16.78 -23.28 -5.21
C THR A 229 18.03 -23.76 -4.47
N PRO A 230 19.03 -22.89 -4.23
CA PRO A 230 20.38 -23.31 -3.80
C PRO A 230 20.44 -23.86 -2.37
N TRP A 231 19.46 -23.52 -1.54
CA TRP A 231 19.38 -23.92 -0.13
C TRP A 231 18.58 -25.20 0.11
N SER A 232 18.00 -25.77 -0.96
CA SER A 232 17.34 -27.08 -0.98
C SER A 232 18.00 -27.98 -2.02
N ASP A 233 17.83 -29.29 -1.89
CA ASP A 233 18.17 -30.27 -2.91
C ASP A 233 17.05 -30.48 -3.95
N HIS A 234 15.94 -29.75 -3.79
CA HIS A 234 14.85 -29.63 -4.75
C HIS A 234 14.80 -28.23 -5.33
N SER A 235 14.63 -28.13 -6.65
CA SER A 235 14.29 -26.89 -7.34
C SER A 235 12.79 -26.60 -7.22
N ALA A 236 12.41 -25.34 -7.13
CA ALA A 236 11.01 -24.96 -7.08
C ALA A 236 10.34 -25.19 -8.43
N VAL A 237 9.02 -25.39 -8.43
CA VAL A 237 8.20 -25.31 -9.64
C VAL A 237 7.26 -24.12 -9.50
N SER A 238 7.38 -23.15 -10.41
CA SER A 238 6.57 -21.94 -10.44
C SER A 238 5.60 -21.96 -11.62
N ALA A 239 4.41 -21.39 -11.44
CA ALA A 239 3.43 -21.15 -12.49
C ALA A 239 2.77 -19.78 -12.32
N HIS A 240 2.68 -19.02 -13.41
CA HIS A 240 2.02 -17.71 -13.47
C HIS A 240 0.68 -17.83 -14.18
N LEU A 241 -0.41 -17.54 -13.45
CA LEU A 241 -1.77 -17.55 -13.96
C LEU A 241 -2.29 -16.12 -14.06
N ASP A 242 -2.78 -15.69 -15.21
CA ASP A 242 -3.46 -14.40 -15.36
C ASP A 242 -4.59 -14.27 -14.35
N SER A 243 -4.74 -13.12 -13.70
CA SER A 243 -5.77 -12.82 -12.71
C SER A 243 -6.18 -11.36 -12.86
N PRO A 244 -7.42 -10.95 -12.54
CA PRO A 244 -7.81 -9.54 -12.46
C PRO A 244 -7.43 -8.94 -11.08
N LEU A 245 -6.86 -7.73 -11.14
CA LEU A 245 -6.46 -6.73 -10.14
C LEU A 245 -5.37 -7.11 -9.10
N PHE A 246 -4.30 -6.30 -8.94
CA PHE A 246 -3.69 -5.92 -7.64
C PHE A 246 -2.52 -4.91 -7.74
N ARG A 247 -2.38 -4.02 -6.72
CA ARG A 247 -1.35 -2.95 -6.54
C ARG A 247 -0.33 -3.28 -5.42
N PRO A 248 0.92 -2.76 -5.45
CA PRO A 248 1.92 -2.93 -4.37
C PRO A 248 1.97 -1.77 -3.36
N THR A 249 2.39 -2.05 -2.11
CA THR A 249 2.53 -1.08 -1.00
C THR A 249 3.96 -0.52 -0.83
N ARG A 250 4.07 0.69 -0.24
CA ARG A 250 5.34 1.40 0.06
C ARG A 250 5.89 1.06 1.45
N THR A 251 7.21 1.16 1.65
CA THR A 251 7.91 0.92 2.94
C THR A 251 8.87 2.06 3.29
N ALA A 252 8.90 2.50 4.56
CA ALA A 252 9.82 3.51 5.09
C ALA A 252 11.26 2.99 5.29
N TRP A 253 12.26 3.88 5.19
CA TRP A 253 13.70 3.55 5.29
C TRP A 253 14.18 3.42 6.75
N ARG A 254 15.00 2.40 7.03
CA ARG A 254 15.65 2.16 8.33
C ARG A 254 17.17 1.95 8.13
N LEU A 255 17.98 2.40 9.10
CA LEU A 255 19.43 2.21 9.08
C LEU A 255 19.80 0.73 9.29
N ASN A 256 20.75 0.23 8.50
CA ASN A 256 21.35 -1.08 8.72
C ASN A 256 22.56 -0.96 9.65
N GLU A 257 22.39 -1.33 10.93
CA GLU A 257 23.43 -1.23 11.96
C GLU A 257 24.64 -2.12 11.70
N SER A 258 24.53 -3.12 10.81
CA SER A 258 25.68 -3.96 10.43
C SER A 258 26.78 -3.18 9.70
N LEU A 259 26.43 -2.04 9.07
CA LEU A 259 27.40 -1.16 8.42
C LEU A 259 28.38 -0.55 9.42
N LEU A 260 27.95 -0.38 10.68
CA LEU A 260 28.75 0.22 11.74
C LEU A 260 29.75 -0.77 12.35
N LEU A 261 29.81 -2.01 11.88
CA LEU A 261 30.80 -3.01 12.32
C LEU A 261 31.99 -3.13 11.38
N ASP A 262 31.87 -2.63 10.15
CA ASP A 262 32.94 -2.68 9.15
C ASP A 262 34.00 -1.60 9.45
N PRO A 263 35.28 -1.96 9.67
CA PRO A 263 36.33 -1.01 10.01
C PRO A 263 36.60 0.02 8.90
N GLU A 264 36.42 -0.35 7.63
CA GLU A 264 36.57 0.56 6.49
C GLU A 264 35.43 1.60 6.48
N VAL A 265 34.21 1.14 6.74
CA VAL A 265 33.03 2.03 6.86
C VAL A 265 33.16 2.94 8.08
N LYS A 266 33.67 2.44 9.21
CA LYS A 266 33.94 3.27 10.40
C LYS A 266 34.95 4.36 10.09
N SER A 267 36.08 4.03 9.46
CA SER A 267 37.09 5.02 9.09
C SER A 267 36.51 6.12 8.20
N LEU A 268 35.75 5.73 7.18
CA LEU A 268 35.11 6.65 6.24
C LEU A 268 34.04 7.53 6.91
N LEU A 269 33.25 6.95 7.82
CA LEU A 269 32.25 7.70 8.58
C LEU A 269 32.91 8.70 9.53
N THR A 270 33.99 8.31 10.22
CA THR A 270 34.76 9.20 11.10
C THR A 270 35.34 10.38 10.32
N GLU A 271 35.92 10.13 9.14
CA GLU A 271 36.41 11.20 8.25
C GLU A 271 35.29 12.16 7.83
N HIS A 272 34.16 11.64 7.33
CA HIS A 272 33.02 12.47 6.95
C HIS A 272 32.43 13.25 8.14
N LEU A 273 32.40 12.64 9.33
CA LEU A 273 31.98 13.27 10.58
C LEU A 273 32.90 14.44 10.94
N THR A 274 34.22 14.22 10.94
CA THR A 274 35.22 15.24 11.30
C THR A 274 35.18 16.41 10.31
N ASN A 275 35.10 16.13 9.01
CA ASN A 275 35.03 17.18 7.99
C ASN A 275 33.74 17.98 8.11
N TYR A 276 32.60 17.31 8.34
CA TYR A 276 31.32 17.99 8.52
C TYR A 276 31.37 18.99 9.68
N PHE A 277 31.85 18.60 10.86
CA PHE A 277 31.91 19.52 12.00
C PHE A 277 32.99 20.59 11.85
N ALA A 278 34.13 20.29 11.21
CA ALA A 278 35.17 21.29 10.95
C ALA A 278 34.71 22.40 10.00
N GLU A 279 33.86 22.08 9.02
CA GLU A 279 33.36 23.03 8.02
C GLU A 279 32.09 23.77 8.45
N ASN A 280 31.27 23.16 9.32
CA ASN A 280 29.92 23.65 9.61
C ASN A 280 29.72 24.14 11.05
N ASP A 281 30.67 23.90 11.98
CA ASP A 281 30.60 24.44 13.35
C ASP A 281 31.11 25.89 13.41
N THR A 282 30.34 26.81 12.83
CA THR A 282 30.59 28.25 12.85
C THR A 282 29.73 28.94 13.91
N GLU A 283 30.17 30.10 14.41
CA GLU A 283 29.43 30.87 15.44
C GLU A 283 27.98 31.21 15.04
N ASP A 284 27.71 31.29 13.73
CA ASP A 284 26.39 31.63 13.17
C ASP A 284 25.40 30.45 13.08
N VAL A 285 25.84 29.21 13.31
CA VAL A 285 25.02 28.01 13.14
C VAL A 285 24.60 27.46 14.50
N SER A 286 23.29 27.38 14.75
CA SER A 286 22.78 26.83 16.01
C SER A 286 23.14 25.35 16.14
N LYS A 287 23.50 24.92 17.36
CA LYS A 287 23.88 23.52 17.63
C LYS A 287 22.76 22.53 17.26
N VAL A 288 21.49 22.94 17.30
CA VAL A 288 20.33 22.14 16.86
C VAL A 288 20.34 21.94 15.34
N THR A 289 20.53 23.02 14.57
CA THR A 289 20.59 22.96 13.10
C THR A 289 21.80 22.14 12.64
N LEU A 290 22.94 22.36 13.30
CA LEU A 290 24.17 21.60 13.07
C LEU A 290 23.93 20.09 13.23
N TRP A 291 23.20 19.68 14.27
CA TRP A 291 22.86 18.28 14.55
C TRP A 291 21.84 17.68 13.57
N GLU A 292 20.78 18.40 13.21
CA GLU A 292 19.76 17.90 12.27
C GLU A 292 20.30 17.76 10.83
N ALA A 293 21.06 18.74 10.37
CA ALA A 293 21.75 18.68 9.09
C ALA A 293 22.79 17.55 9.07
N HIS A 294 23.49 17.34 10.20
CA HIS A 294 24.43 16.25 10.37
C HIS A 294 23.74 14.89 10.16
N LYS A 295 22.60 14.64 10.82
CA LYS A 295 21.82 13.39 10.68
C LYS A 295 21.38 13.15 9.24
N SER A 296 20.99 14.20 8.52
CA SER A 296 20.54 14.12 7.13
C SER A 296 21.68 13.76 6.17
N VAL A 297 22.85 14.41 6.34
CA VAL A 297 24.07 14.12 5.58
C VAL A 297 24.55 12.71 5.87
N LEU A 298 24.61 12.33 7.15
CA LEU A 298 24.99 10.99 7.60
C LEU A 298 24.06 9.91 7.01
N ARG A 299 22.75 10.14 7.01
CA ARG A 299 21.77 9.26 6.35
C ARG A 299 22.07 9.10 4.86
N GLY A 300 22.39 10.18 4.15
CA GLY A 300 22.77 10.14 2.74
C GLY A 300 24.02 9.28 2.49
N HIS A 301 25.07 9.45 3.30
CA HIS A 301 26.29 8.63 3.22
C HIS A 301 26.00 7.16 3.51
N LEU A 302 25.24 6.87 4.56
CA LEU A 302 24.87 5.50 4.94
C LEU A 302 24.01 4.83 3.86
N ILE A 303 23.07 5.54 3.23
CA ILE A 303 22.30 5.03 2.08
C ILE A 303 23.22 4.73 0.90
N LYS A 304 24.15 5.63 0.58
CA LYS A 304 25.12 5.46 -0.53
C LYS A 304 25.99 4.22 -0.30
N ILE A 305 26.54 4.05 0.90
CA ILE A 305 27.39 2.91 1.27
C ILE A 305 26.56 1.61 1.27
N ALA A 306 25.37 1.63 1.88
CA ALA A 306 24.46 0.48 1.89
C ALA A 306 24.06 0.05 0.48
N SER A 307 23.74 1.02 -0.40
CA SER A 307 23.38 0.80 -1.79
C SER A 307 24.54 0.21 -2.59
N ARG A 308 25.76 0.71 -2.38
CA ARG A 308 26.98 0.17 -3.02
C ARG A 308 27.23 -1.27 -2.60
N LYS A 309 27.33 -1.54 -1.29
CA LYS A 309 27.55 -2.90 -0.76
C LYS A 309 26.43 -3.87 -1.16
N LYS A 310 25.17 -3.41 -1.16
CA LYS A 310 24.03 -4.20 -1.66
C LYS A 310 24.19 -4.54 -3.14
N ARG A 311 24.57 -3.57 -3.98
CA ARG A 311 24.82 -3.81 -5.42
C ARG A 311 25.97 -4.77 -5.66
N GLU A 312 27.06 -4.65 -4.91
CA GLU A 312 28.21 -5.56 -4.98
C GLU A 312 27.81 -6.98 -4.55
N ALA A 313 27.12 -7.13 -3.40
CA ALA A 313 26.63 -8.41 -2.92
C ALA A 313 25.61 -9.03 -3.91
N GLN A 314 24.72 -8.23 -4.50
CA GLN A 314 23.79 -8.69 -5.53
C GLN A 314 24.50 -9.13 -6.80
N ARG A 315 25.54 -8.40 -7.23
CA ARG A 315 26.34 -8.77 -8.41
C ARG A 315 27.04 -10.10 -8.18
N HIS A 316 27.72 -10.26 -7.04
CA HIS A 316 28.40 -11.50 -6.68
C HIS A 316 27.41 -12.68 -6.55
N MET A 317 26.24 -12.43 -5.98
CA MET A 317 25.16 -13.42 -5.92
C MET A 317 24.68 -13.84 -7.30
N LEU A 318 24.47 -12.91 -8.23
CA LEU A 318 24.07 -13.20 -9.61
C LEU A 318 25.16 -13.94 -10.39
N GLU A 319 26.43 -13.56 -10.21
CA GLU A 319 27.58 -14.26 -10.80
C GLU A 319 27.66 -15.71 -10.29
N LEU A 320 27.47 -15.94 -8.99
CA LEU A 320 27.43 -17.29 -8.42
C LEU A 320 26.21 -18.09 -8.90
N ILE A 321 25.03 -17.47 -9.04
CA ILE A 321 23.84 -18.14 -9.60
C ILE A 321 24.07 -18.53 -11.06
N ASP A 322 24.65 -17.65 -11.88
CA ASP A 322 25.01 -17.95 -13.27
C ASP A 322 26.08 -19.05 -13.34
N GLN A 323 27.08 -19.01 -12.47
CA GLN A 323 28.10 -20.05 -12.35
C GLN A 323 27.49 -21.40 -11.94
N ILE A 324 26.58 -21.41 -10.96
CA ILE A 324 25.83 -22.58 -10.53
C ILE A 324 25.00 -23.13 -11.70
N SER A 325 24.27 -22.28 -12.43
CA SER A 325 23.47 -22.69 -13.59
C SER A 325 24.34 -23.32 -14.70
N LYS A 326 25.50 -22.72 -14.98
CA LYS A 326 26.48 -23.25 -15.95
C LYS A 326 27.05 -24.59 -15.49
N LEU A 327 27.46 -24.69 -14.23
CA LEU A 327 28.00 -25.93 -13.65
C LEU A 327 26.94 -27.03 -13.55
N GLU A 328 25.69 -26.69 -13.23
CA GLU A 328 24.56 -27.63 -13.28
C GLU A 328 24.33 -28.11 -14.70
N THR A 329 24.34 -27.22 -15.70
CA THR A 329 24.16 -27.59 -17.10
C THR A 329 25.31 -28.48 -17.60
N GLN A 330 26.55 -28.16 -17.24
CA GLN A 330 27.73 -28.95 -17.56
C GLN A 330 27.67 -30.32 -16.88
N HIS A 331 27.30 -30.38 -15.60
CA HIS A 331 27.14 -31.64 -14.88
C HIS A 331 25.97 -32.48 -15.44
N LYS A 332 24.82 -31.86 -15.76
CA LYS A 332 23.67 -32.52 -16.41
C LYS A 332 24.08 -33.18 -17.74
N ARG A 333 25.01 -32.59 -18.48
CA ARG A 333 25.51 -33.11 -19.76
C ARG A 333 26.64 -34.14 -19.60
N SER A 334 27.62 -33.87 -18.73
CA SER A 334 28.87 -34.65 -18.66
C SER A 334 28.89 -35.71 -17.57
N GLN A 335 28.09 -35.57 -16.50
CA GLN A 335 28.09 -36.41 -15.30
C GLN A 335 29.48 -36.57 -14.62
N LEU A 336 30.39 -35.62 -14.84
CA LEU A 336 31.74 -35.65 -14.26
C LEU A 336 31.73 -35.17 -12.80
N GLU A 337 32.39 -35.93 -11.92
CA GLU A 337 32.50 -35.64 -10.48
C GLU A 337 33.18 -34.29 -10.20
N GLU A 338 34.08 -33.85 -11.07
CA GLU A 338 34.75 -32.54 -10.96
C GLU A 338 33.76 -31.38 -11.04
N HIS A 339 32.85 -31.40 -12.03
CA HIS A 339 31.78 -30.41 -12.14
C HIS A 339 30.82 -30.44 -10.95
N TYR A 340 30.57 -31.62 -10.38
CA TYR A 340 29.76 -31.76 -9.17
C TYR A 340 30.43 -31.12 -7.94
N ARG A 341 31.75 -31.30 -7.78
CA ARG A 341 32.51 -30.66 -6.69
C ARG A 341 32.55 -29.14 -6.83
N SER A 342 32.80 -28.61 -8.03
CA SER A 342 32.76 -27.18 -8.29
C SER A 342 31.36 -26.60 -8.08
N LEU A 343 30.31 -27.33 -8.46
CA LEU A 343 28.92 -26.95 -8.18
C LEU A 343 28.65 -26.88 -6.68
N LEU A 344 29.12 -27.87 -5.92
CA LEU A 344 28.96 -27.90 -4.47
C LEU A 344 29.68 -26.73 -3.79
N ASP A 345 30.87 -26.38 -4.29
CA ASP A 345 31.65 -25.26 -3.77
C ASP A 345 30.98 -23.91 -4.07
N ALA A 346 30.51 -23.70 -5.30
CA ALA A 346 29.76 -22.50 -5.67
C ALA A 346 28.46 -22.35 -4.85
N ARG A 347 27.75 -23.46 -4.59
CA ARG A 347 26.56 -23.47 -3.71
C ARG A 347 26.92 -23.14 -2.25
N ARG A 348 28.06 -23.61 -1.75
CA ARG A 348 28.55 -23.26 -0.40
C ARG A 348 28.88 -21.78 -0.31
N GLN A 349 29.61 -21.23 -1.29
CA GLN A 349 29.94 -19.80 -1.34
C GLN A 349 28.67 -18.93 -1.39
N LEU A 350 27.66 -19.34 -2.16
CA LEU A 350 26.35 -18.68 -2.20
C LEU A 350 25.62 -18.76 -0.84
N ALA A 351 25.67 -19.91 -0.17
CA ALA A 351 25.10 -20.10 1.16
C ALA A 351 25.83 -19.30 2.25
N ASP A 352 27.15 -19.11 2.12
CA ASP A 352 27.96 -18.27 3.01
C ASP A 352 27.63 -16.78 2.82
N LEU A 353 27.51 -16.31 1.57
CA LEU A 353 27.06 -14.96 1.25
C LEU A 353 25.63 -14.68 1.76
N ALA A 354 24.74 -15.66 1.68
CA ALA A 354 23.39 -15.54 2.23
C ALA A 354 23.39 -15.45 3.77
N ARG A 355 24.29 -16.20 4.45
CA ARG A 355 24.47 -16.14 5.91
C ARG A 355 25.11 -14.83 6.39
N ALA A 356 25.99 -14.23 5.59
CA ALA A 356 26.61 -12.94 5.90
C ALA A 356 25.63 -11.74 5.86
N GLN A 357 24.38 -11.92 5.39
CA GLN A 357 23.37 -10.87 5.35
C GLN A 357 22.53 -10.73 6.64
N VAL A 358 22.84 -11.46 7.72
CA VAL A 358 22.15 -11.32 9.00
C VAL A 358 22.45 -9.94 9.60
N HIS A 359 21.40 -9.19 9.96
CA HIS A 359 21.54 -7.87 10.58
C HIS A 359 22.22 -7.99 11.96
N ALA A 360 23.15 -7.08 12.24
CA ALA A 360 23.79 -6.99 13.55
C ALA A 360 22.74 -6.66 14.62
N LEU A 361 22.85 -7.31 15.78
CA LEU A 361 21.99 -7.05 16.94
C LEU A 361 22.79 -6.28 17.99
N ARG A 362 22.16 -5.25 18.56
CA ARG A 362 22.69 -4.50 19.69
C ARG A 362 22.45 -5.30 20.97
N THR A 363 23.52 -5.58 21.70
CA THR A 363 23.54 -6.33 22.96
C THR A 363 23.18 -5.42 24.13
N THR A 364 22.93 -5.99 25.32
CA THR A 364 22.48 -5.24 26.51
C THR A 364 23.54 -4.30 27.08
N ASP A 365 24.82 -4.58 26.83
CA ASP A 365 25.97 -3.71 27.14
C ASP A 365 26.22 -2.62 26.08
N GLY A 366 25.38 -2.56 25.04
CA GLY A 366 25.48 -1.58 23.96
C GLY A 366 26.46 -1.95 22.84
N SER A 367 27.11 -3.12 22.90
CA SER A 367 27.95 -3.63 21.81
C SER A 367 27.12 -4.21 20.66
N LEU A 368 27.74 -4.48 19.51
CA LEU A 368 27.06 -4.99 18.30
C LEU A 368 27.60 -6.38 17.96
N THR A 369 26.71 -7.36 17.78
CA THR A 369 27.09 -8.75 17.46
C THR A 369 26.41 -9.25 16.18
N GLN A 370 27.15 -10.00 15.37
CA GLN A 370 26.69 -10.66 14.13
C GLN A 370 26.81 -12.19 14.20
N PHE A 371 27.44 -12.73 15.25
CA PHE A 371 27.69 -14.16 15.36
C PHE A 371 26.49 -14.88 15.99
N PRO A 372 25.93 -15.93 15.36
CA PRO A 372 24.73 -16.61 15.83
C PRO A 372 24.79 -17.09 17.29
N GLU A 373 25.95 -17.58 17.74
CA GLU A 373 26.16 -18.07 19.11
C GLU A 373 26.18 -16.93 20.14
N ALA A 374 26.80 -15.80 19.79
CA ALA A 374 26.82 -14.61 20.65
C ALA A 374 25.43 -13.96 20.73
N ILE A 375 24.70 -13.91 19.61
CA ILE A 375 23.31 -13.47 19.57
C ILE A 375 22.43 -14.36 20.47
N ALA A 376 22.57 -15.68 20.37
CA ALA A 376 21.80 -16.62 21.18
C ALA A 376 22.10 -16.48 22.69
N ASN A 377 23.37 -16.27 23.06
CA ASN A 377 23.76 -16.03 24.45
C ASN A 377 23.24 -14.70 25.00
N GLU A 378 23.19 -13.65 24.18
CA GLU A 378 22.64 -12.36 24.59
C GLU A 378 21.12 -12.38 24.75
N PHE A 379 20.40 -13.07 23.86
CA PHE A 379 18.98 -13.36 24.08
C PHE A 379 18.76 -14.17 25.36
N ARG A 380 19.61 -15.16 25.64
CA ARG A 380 19.53 -15.98 26.86
C ARG A 380 19.71 -15.12 28.11
N LYS A 381 20.71 -14.24 28.13
CA LYS A 381 20.93 -13.28 29.23
C LYS A 381 19.77 -12.30 29.37
N TYR A 382 19.30 -11.74 28.24
CA TYR A 382 18.15 -10.83 28.21
C TYR A 382 16.91 -11.48 28.84
N TYR A 383 16.55 -12.70 28.48
CA TYR A 383 15.40 -13.38 29.09
C TYR A 383 15.62 -13.74 30.57
N LEU A 384 16.84 -14.12 30.96
CA LEU A 384 17.16 -14.38 32.38
C LEU A 384 17.06 -13.10 33.24
N GLN A 385 17.48 -11.95 32.68
CA GLN A 385 17.34 -10.63 33.31
C GLN A 385 15.89 -10.12 33.30
N LEU A 386 15.17 -10.28 32.18
CA LEU A 386 13.79 -9.83 32.01
C LEU A 386 12.84 -10.49 33.01
N TYR A 387 13.09 -11.76 33.35
CA TYR A 387 12.32 -12.49 34.36
C TYR A 387 12.95 -12.47 35.77
N ASN A 388 14.07 -11.75 35.94
CA ASN A 388 14.84 -11.61 37.18
C ASN A 388 15.02 -12.93 37.97
N ILE A 389 15.30 -14.02 37.26
CA ILE A 389 15.37 -15.36 37.85
C ILE A 389 16.79 -15.58 38.38
N SER A 390 17.01 -15.22 39.65
CA SER A 390 18.08 -15.84 40.43
C SER A 390 17.72 -17.32 40.62
N PRO A 391 18.68 -18.28 40.52
CA PRO A 391 18.37 -19.72 40.54
C PRO A 391 17.74 -20.24 41.85
N THR A 392 17.52 -19.37 42.84
CA THR A 392 17.11 -19.71 44.19
C THR A 392 16.22 -18.62 44.78
N THR A 393 14.91 -18.62 44.56
CA THR A 393 13.98 -17.76 45.34
C THR A 393 12.59 -18.42 45.46
N SER A 394 11.98 -18.29 46.65
CA SER A 394 10.81 -19.05 47.12
C SER A 394 9.46 -18.41 46.76
N ASP A 395 8.38 -19.19 46.87
CA ASP A 395 7.02 -18.83 46.42
C ASP A 395 6.45 -17.54 47.02
N ALA A 396 6.93 -17.10 48.19
CA ALA A 396 6.52 -15.84 48.81
C ALA A 396 7.01 -14.61 48.02
N GLN A 397 8.22 -14.64 47.48
CA GLN A 397 8.77 -13.55 46.65
C GLN A 397 8.11 -13.49 45.28
N ARG A 398 7.58 -14.62 44.79
CA ARG A 398 6.83 -14.66 43.52
C ARG A 398 5.46 -13.95 43.65
N ALA A 399 4.83 -14.03 44.82
CA ALA A 399 3.60 -13.28 45.13
C ALA A 399 3.85 -11.78 45.28
N GLU A 400 4.94 -11.39 45.96
CA GLU A 400 5.36 -9.98 46.09
C GLU A 400 5.72 -9.37 44.74
N LEU A 401 6.39 -10.13 43.86
CA LEU A 401 6.70 -9.70 42.50
C LEU A 401 5.42 -9.51 41.67
N GLN A 402 4.41 -10.36 41.84
CA GLN A 402 3.14 -10.26 41.13
C GLN A 402 2.33 -9.04 41.58
N GLU A 403 2.36 -8.71 42.88
CA GLU A 403 1.75 -7.50 43.42
C GLU A 403 2.50 -6.22 43.01
N ALA A 404 3.84 -6.25 43.01
CA ALA A 404 4.67 -5.15 42.53
C ALA A 404 4.53 -4.91 41.02
N THR A 405 4.38 -5.99 40.23
CA THR A 405 4.11 -5.91 38.78
C THR A 405 2.72 -5.32 38.50
N THR A 406 1.73 -5.64 39.35
CA THR A 406 0.38 -5.07 39.25
C THR A 406 0.37 -3.57 39.58
N ARG A 407 1.12 -3.14 40.62
CA ARG A 407 1.30 -1.71 40.94
C ARG A 407 2.13 -0.95 39.90
N TYR A 408 3.13 -1.59 39.28
CA TYR A 408 3.94 -1.00 38.23
C TYR A 408 3.13 -0.81 36.94
N LEU A 409 2.25 -1.76 36.58
CA LEU A 409 1.33 -1.65 35.45
C LEU A 409 0.26 -0.56 35.64
N GLN A 410 -0.21 -0.32 36.87
CA GLN A 410 -1.08 0.82 37.18
C GLN A 410 -0.37 2.18 37.03
N ARG A 411 0.96 2.23 37.09
CA ARG A 411 1.77 3.45 36.97
C ARG A 411 2.09 3.85 35.52
N PHE A 412 1.79 2.98 34.55
CA PHE A 412 1.91 3.23 33.11
C PHE A 412 0.58 3.64 32.45
N GLN A 413 -0.47 3.81 33.23
CA GLN A 413 -1.63 4.59 32.80
C GLN A 413 -1.17 6.05 32.84
N PRO A 414 -1.02 6.75 31.69
CA PRO A 414 -0.81 8.18 31.77
C PRO A 414 -2.07 8.77 32.41
N ASP A 415 -1.86 9.55 33.47
CA ASP A 415 -2.71 10.67 33.84
C ASP A 415 -2.75 11.63 32.63
N ALA A 416 -3.37 11.19 31.55
CA ALA A 416 -3.85 12.07 30.51
C ALA A 416 -5.14 12.64 31.08
N LEU A 417 -5.05 13.95 31.28
CA LEU A 417 -6.09 14.91 31.61
C LEU A 417 -7.50 14.34 31.47
N THR A 418 -8.26 14.47 32.54
CA THR A 418 -9.71 14.59 32.46
C THR A 418 -10.06 15.55 31.33
N PRO A 419 -10.85 15.15 30.32
CA PRO A 419 -11.36 16.10 29.36
C PRO A 419 -12.44 16.92 30.07
N GLU A 420 -12.03 17.99 30.76
CA GLU A 420 -12.92 19.13 30.84
C GLU A 420 -12.84 19.82 29.48
N GLU A 421 -13.99 19.97 28.83
CA GLU A 421 -14.18 20.47 27.47
C GLU A 421 -13.58 21.88 27.21
N ALA A 422 -12.97 22.50 28.24
CA ALA A 422 -12.34 23.82 28.21
C ALA A 422 -10.95 23.83 27.53
N ASP A 423 -10.10 22.80 27.72
CA ASP A 423 -8.69 22.84 27.27
C ASP A 423 -8.50 22.69 25.74
N LEU A 424 -9.41 21.94 25.09
CA LEU A 424 -9.42 21.77 23.63
C LEU A 424 -9.76 23.10 22.93
N LEU A 425 -10.74 23.83 23.48
CA LEU A 425 -11.12 25.14 22.96
C LEU A 425 -9.98 26.16 23.15
N GLU A 426 -9.28 26.14 24.29
CA GLU A 426 -8.14 27.01 24.56
C GLU A 426 -6.98 26.76 23.58
N THR A 427 -6.67 25.49 23.28
CA THR A 427 -5.60 25.12 22.34
C THR A 427 -5.97 25.49 20.89
N LEU A 428 -7.22 25.28 20.49
CA LEU A 428 -7.73 25.72 19.18
C LEU A 428 -7.70 27.25 19.05
N LEU A 429 -8.09 27.98 20.11
CA LEU A 429 -8.04 29.44 20.13
C LEU A 429 -6.60 29.95 20.03
N PHE A 430 -5.65 29.30 20.71
CA PHE A 430 -4.24 29.67 20.70
C PHE A 430 -3.65 29.61 19.29
N TRP A 431 -3.86 28.51 18.56
CA TRP A 431 -3.35 28.39 17.19
C TRP A 431 -4.04 29.36 16.23
N ALA A 432 -5.36 29.55 16.37
CA ALA A 432 -6.09 30.55 15.60
C ALA A 432 -5.54 31.97 15.83
N LEU A 433 -5.27 32.35 17.09
CA LEU A 433 -4.66 33.63 17.46
C LEU A 433 -3.22 33.76 16.97
N ALA A 434 -2.41 32.70 17.04
CA ALA A 434 -1.03 32.70 16.57
C ALA A 434 -0.94 32.93 15.06
N PHE A 435 -1.73 32.22 14.26
CA PHE A 435 -1.76 32.40 12.81
C PHE A 435 -2.42 33.74 12.41
N ALA A 436 -3.41 34.22 13.16
CA ALA A 436 -3.95 35.57 12.97
C ALA A 436 -2.90 36.66 13.24
N LEU A 437 -2.05 36.49 14.26
CA LEU A 437 -0.94 37.39 14.54
C LEU A 437 0.12 37.35 13.43
N CYS A 438 0.47 36.16 12.94
CA CYS A 438 1.38 36.01 11.79
C CYS A 438 0.81 36.67 10.52
N ALA A 439 -0.49 36.50 10.25
CA ALA A 439 -1.17 37.18 9.15
C ALA A 439 -1.15 38.71 9.32
N ALA A 440 -1.39 39.22 10.54
CA ALA A 440 -1.33 40.65 10.84
C ALA A 440 0.09 41.23 10.66
N ILE A 441 1.13 40.50 11.07
CA ILE A 441 2.53 40.89 10.85
C ILE A 441 2.87 40.91 9.36
N ASN A 442 2.41 39.90 8.60
CA ASN A 442 2.63 39.83 7.16
C ASN A 442 1.90 40.96 6.40
N LEU A 443 0.67 41.28 6.79
CA LEU A 443 -0.08 42.43 6.26
C LEU A 443 0.59 43.75 6.65
N LEU A 444 1.06 43.91 7.89
CA LEU A 444 1.83 45.08 8.31
C LEU A 444 3.10 45.23 7.46
N PHE A 445 3.85 44.16 7.24
CA PHE A 445 5.01 44.15 6.36
C PHE A 445 4.66 44.56 4.93
N LEU A 446 3.56 44.04 4.37
CA LEU A 446 3.07 44.41 3.03
C LEU A 446 2.69 45.90 2.97
N THR A 447 2.00 46.42 3.99
CA THR A 447 1.65 47.85 4.06
C THR A 447 2.89 48.73 4.16
N VAL A 448 3.89 48.37 4.97
CA VAL A 448 5.18 49.08 5.04
C VAL A 448 5.90 49.02 3.69
N CYS A 449 5.94 47.87 3.02
CA CYS A 449 6.54 47.75 1.69
C CYS A 449 5.84 48.64 0.65
N LEU A 450 4.51 48.70 0.67
CA LEU A 450 3.70 49.53 -0.22
C LEU A 450 3.82 51.03 0.12
N VAL A 451 3.89 51.40 1.40
CA VAL A 451 4.08 52.78 1.87
C VAL A 451 5.50 53.27 1.55
N CYS A 452 6.54 52.48 1.82
CA CYS A 452 7.91 52.78 1.39
C CYS A 452 7.98 52.95 -0.12
N PHE A 453 7.23 52.16 -0.90
CA PHE A 453 7.14 52.32 -2.34
C PHE A 453 6.46 53.64 -2.77
N CYS A 454 5.39 54.07 -2.08
CA CYS A 454 4.63 55.28 -2.36
C CYS A 454 5.32 56.57 -1.86
N CYS A 455 6.07 56.51 -0.75
CA CYS A 455 6.66 57.66 -0.07
C CYS A 455 8.14 57.90 -0.43
N CYS A 456 8.90 56.90 -0.90
CA CYS A 456 10.27 57.12 -1.37
C CYS A 456 10.27 57.79 -2.75
N LYS A 457 10.35 59.12 -2.76
CA LYS A 457 10.65 59.95 -3.94
C LYS A 457 12.17 60.07 -4.15
N LYS A 458 12.55 59.84 -5.41
CA LYS A 458 13.68 60.40 -6.17
C LYS A 458 14.96 60.74 -5.37
N ASP A 459 15.99 59.92 -5.55
CA ASP A 459 17.33 60.45 -5.75
C ASP A 459 17.92 59.81 -7.02
N GLU A 460 18.37 60.67 -7.93
CA GLU A 460 19.12 60.30 -9.12
C GLU A 460 20.46 59.70 -8.68
N GLN A 461 20.61 58.39 -8.84
CA GLN A 461 21.93 57.79 -8.95
C GLN A 461 22.01 56.99 -10.25
N THR A 462 22.66 57.65 -11.21
CA THR A 462 23.44 57.06 -12.28
C THR A 462 24.27 55.87 -11.79
N GLU A 463 24.36 54.85 -12.64
CA GLU A 463 25.19 53.63 -12.52
C GLU A 463 24.66 52.48 -11.64
N THR A 464 23.79 51.65 -12.24
CA THR A 464 23.85 50.15 -12.25
C THR A 464 22.62 49.59 -12.99
N LYS A 465 22.39 50.05 -14.23
CA LYS A 465 21.10 49.86 -14.94
C LYS A 465 20.78 48.43 -15.40
N ASN A 466 21.73 47.47 -15.35
CA ASN A 466 21.53 46.13 -15.93
C ASN A 466 21.36 44.98 -14.92
N ILE A 467 21.70 45.16 -13.64
CA ILE A 467 21.68 44.06 -12.65
C ILE A 467 20.31 43.97 -11.92
N SER A 468 19.63 45.10 -11.70
CA SER A 468 18.40 45.17 -10.92
C SER A 468 17.13 44.70 -11.67
N SER A 469 17.08 44.84 -12.99
CA SER A 469 15.93 44.40 -13.80
C SER A 469 15.82 42.88 -13.90
N CYS A 470 16.95 42.17 -13.88
CA CYS A 470 17.00 40.71 -13.93
C CYS A 470 16.45 40.09 -12.63
N CYS A 471 16.85 40.66 -11.48
CA CYS A 471 16.45 40.18 -10.16
C CYS A 471 14.92 40.23 -9.92
N ILE A 472 14.24 41.27 -10.42
CA ILE A 472 12.79 41.42 -10.23
C ILE A 472 11.99 40.44 -11.10
N THR A 473 12.43 40.18 -12.34
CA THR A 473 11.79 39.18 -13.20
C THR A 473 12.02 37.76 -12.70
N TRP A 474 13.20 37.46 -12.15
CA TRP A 474 13.51 36.15 -11.57
C TRP A 474 12.76 35.90 -10.26
N THR A 475 12.58 36.92 -9.41
CA THR A 475 11.77 36.78 -8.18
C THR A 475 10.31 36.48 -8.51
N ALA A 476 9.69 37.18 -9.47
CA ALA A 476 8.34 36.86 -9.93
C ALA A 476 8.22 35.45 -10.55
N ALA A 477 9.20 35.03 -11.35
CA ALA A 477 9.22 33.70 -11.95
C ALA A 477 9.38 32.58 -10.91
N ILE A 478 10.26 32.78 -9.91
CA ILE A 478 10.46 31.84 -8.80
C ILE A 478 9.19 31.75 -7.95
N SER A 479 8.54 32.88 -7.62
CA SER A 479 7.27 32.88 -6.88
C SER A 479 6.15 32.18 -7.64
N GLY A 480 6.06 32.36 -8.96
CA GLY A 480 5.10 31.62 -9.80
C GLY A 480 5.35 30.11 -9.82
N LEU A 481 6.61 29.68 -9.95
CA LEU A 481 6.98 28.26 -9.87
C LEU A 481 6.69 27.67 -8.48
N LEU A 482 6.95 28.43 -7.42
CA LEU A 482 6.65 28.03 -6.04
C LEU A 482 5.15 27.86 -5.83
N CYS A 483 4.33 28.75 -6.37
CA CYS A 483 2.87 28.63 -6.33
C CYS A 483 2.37 27.40 -7.10
N CYS A 484 2.90 27.13 -8.31
CA CYS A 484 2.54 25.91 -9.05
C CYS A 484 2.92 24.63 -8.29
N ALA A 485 4.09 24.61 -7.61
CA ALA A 485 4.49 23.49 -6.76
C ALA A 485 3.58 23.37 -5.53
N ALA A 486 3.21 24.48 -4.90
CA ALA A 486 2.27 24.53 -3.78
C ALA A 486 0.92 23.93 -4.18
N VAL A 487 0.35 24.32 -5.32
CA VAL A 487 -0.92 23.78 -5.83
C VAL A 487 -0.83 22.27 -6.05
N GLY A 488 0.29 21.75 -6.58
CA GLY A 488 0.49 20.31 -6.71
C GLY A 488 0.50 19.55 -5.37
N ILE A 489 1.13 20.15 -4.34
CA ILE A 489 1.11 19.61 -2.97
C ILE A 489 -0.30 19.69 -2.38
N GLY A 490 -1.00 20.81 -2.60
CA GLY A 490 -2.38 21.02 -2.15
C GLY A 490 -3.36 20.03 -2.77
N PHE A 491 -3.25 19.73 -4.07
CA PHE A 491 -4.07 18.71 -4.73
C PHE A 491 -3.86 17.32 -4.12
N TYR A 492 -2.59 16.96 -3.83
CA TYR A 492 -2.28 15.71 -3.14
C TYR A 492 -2.92 15.69 -1.75
N GLY A 493 -2.67 16.70 -0.92
CA GLY A 493 -3.25 16.80 0.42
C GLY A 493 -4.77 16.77 0.42
N ASN A 494 -5.41 17.48 -0.52
CA ASN A 494 -6.87 17.51 -0.65
C ASN A 494 -7.47 16.14 -1.01
N SER A 495 -6.75 15.35 -1.84
CA SER A 495 -7.16 14.00 -2.20
C SER A 495 -6.97 13.02 -1.05
N GLU A 496 -5.83 13.07 -0.35
CA GLU A 496 -5.55 12.17 0.77
C GLU A 496 -6.51 12.42 1.94
N THR A 497 -6.83 13.68 2.27
CA THR A 497 -7.85 13.98 3.30
C THR A 497 -9.23 13.45 2.91
N ASN A 498 -9.63 13.58 1.63
CA ASN A 498 -10.89 13.04 1.14
C ASN A 498 -10.94 11.51 1.20
N ASP A 499 -9.86 10.83 0.83
CA ASP A 499 -9.76 9.37 0.90
C ASP A 499 -9.83 8.90 2.36
N GLY A 500 -9.18 9.61 3.29
CA GLY A 500 -9.24 9.35 4.73
C GLY A 500 -10.64 9.51 5.33
N VAL A 501 -11.35 10.60 4.98
CA VAL A 501 -12.75 10.82 5.43
C VAL A 501 -13.71 9.84 4.76
N TYR A 502 -13.51 9.49 3.50
CA TYR A 502 -14.30 8.46 2.84
C TYR A 502 -14.16 7.10 3.55
N GLN A 503 -12.95 6.73 3.94
CA GLN A 503 -12.70 5.51 4.71
C GLN A 503 -13.37 5.53 6.10
N LEU A 504 -13.36 6.68 6.79
CA LEU A 504 -14.09 6.88 8.04
C LEU A 504 -15.61 6.66 7.84
N THR A 505 -16.22 7.40 6.91
CA THR A 505 -17.67 7.38 6.68
C THR A 505 -18.17 6.00 6.27
N TYR A 506 -17.44 5.33 5.38
CA TYR A 506 -17.74 3.95 4.99
C TYR A 506 -17.70 2.97 6.17
N SER A 507 -16.70 3.10 7.04
CA SER A 507 -16.54 2.24 8.21
C SER A 507 -17.65 2.49 9.25
N LEU A 508 -18.05 3.74 9.45
CA LEU A 508 -19.16 4.12 10.32
C LEU A 508 -20.50 3.57 9.81
N ASP A 509 -20.76 3.62 8.51
CA ASP A 509 -21.96 3.06 7.90
C ASP A 509 -22.00 1.53 8.01
N ASN A 510 -20.87 0.85 7.81
CA ASN A 510 -20.79 -0.61 7.97
C ASN A 510 -20.99 -1.04 9.43
N ALA A 511 -20.42 -0.29 10.37
CA ALA A 511 -20.66 -0.48 11.80
C ALA A 511 -22.14 -0.29 12.15
N ASN A 512 -22.78 0.78 11.65
CA ASN A 512 -24.19 1.04 11.85
C ASN A 512 -25.08 -0.08 11.29
N HIS A 513 -24.77 -0.60 10.10
CA HIS A 513 -25.47 -1.74 9.52
C HIS A 513 -25.33 -3.02 10.35
N THR A 514 -24.13 -3.27 10.89
CA THR A 514 -23.88 -4.42 11.77
C THR A 514 -24.71 -4.32 13.06
N LEU A 515 -24.69 -3.16 13.71
CA LEU A 515 -25.43 -2.90 14.95
C LEU A 515 -26.95 -2.95 14.73
N ALA A 516 -27.45 -2.29 13.67
CA ALA A 516 -28.87 -2.34 13.31
C ALA A 516 -29.33 -3.76 12.92
N GLY A 517 -28.45 -4.55 12.30
CA GLY A 517 -28.70 -5.95 11.98
C GLY A 517 -28.90 -6.81 13.23
N ILE A 518 -28.08 -6.57 14.28
CA ILE A 518 -28.23 -7.25 15.58
C ILE A 518 -29.59 -6.93 16.18
N ASP A 519 -29.95 -5.64 16.30
CA ASP A 519 -31.22 -5.23 16.90
C ASP A 519 -32.44 -5.79 16.14
N SER A 520 -32.40 -5.76 14.80
CA SER A 520 -33.46 -6.33 13.96
C SER A 520 -33.62 -7.84 14.17
N LEU A 521 -32.51 -8.59 14.26
CA LEU A 521 -32.55 -10.04 14.47
C LEU A 521 -33.00 -10.40 15.89
N VAL A 522 -32.56 -9.65 16.90
CA VAL A 522 -32.93 -9.83 18.31
C VAL A 522 -34.43 -9.55 18.51
N SER A 523 -34.90 -8.40 18.01
CA SER A 523 -36.33 -8.01 18.09
C SER A 523 -37.21 -8.99 17.31
N GLY A 524 -36.85 -9.32 16.07
CA GLY A 524 -37.60 -10.24 15.22
C GLY A 524 -37.68 -11.65 15.79
N THR A 525 -36.59 -12.16 16.38
CA THR A 525 -36.58 -13.50 17.00
C THR A 525 -37.37 -13.52 18.30
N SER A 526 -37.26 -12.47 19.12
CA SER A 526 -38.05 -12.33 20.35
C SER A 526 -39.55 -12.27 20.05
N PHE A 527 -39.96 -11.51 19.02
CA PHE A 527 -41.34 -11.42 18.58
C PHE A 527 -41.88 -12.78 18.10
N LYS A 528 -41.13 -13.50 17.25
CA LYS A 528 -41.53 -14.84 16.79
C LYS A 528 -41.67 -15.84 17.94
N MET A 529 -40.76 -15.81 18.91
CA MET A 529 -40.83 -16.69 20.08
C MET A 529 -41.96 -16.35 21.04
N LYS A 530 -42.36 -15.08 21.11
CA LYS A 530 -43.43 -14.63 21.99
C LYS A 530 -44.81 -14.86 21.37
N GLU A 531 -45.06 -14.29 20.20
CA GLU A 531 -46.39 -14.32 19.59
C GLU A 531 -46.57 -15.54 18.67
N GLY A 532 -45.60 -15.79 17.79
CA GLY A 532 -45.71 -16.85 16.77
C GLY A 532 -45.69 -18.26 17.35
N LEU A 533 -44.90 -18.51 18.39
CA LEU A 533 -44.85 -19.80 19.05
C LEU A 533 -46.06 -20.02 19.97
N ASP A 534 -46.46 -19.02 20.76
CA ASP A 534 -47.60 -19.17 21.69
C ASP A 534 -48.91 -19.48 20.93
N GLU A 535 -49.12 -18.92 19.74
CA GLU A 535 -50.28 -19.25 18.90
C GLU A 535 -50.36 -20.75 18.58
N HIS A 536 -49.24 -21.35 18.15
CA HIS A 536 -49.20 -22.78 17.85
C HIS A 536 -49.30 -23.65 19.11
N LEU A 537 -48.66 -23.25 20.21
CA LEU A 537 -48.72 -24.00 21.47
C LEU A 537 -50.13 -24.00 22.07
N LEU A 538 -50.88 -22.89 21.98
CA LEU A 538 -52.26 -22.82 22.45
C LEU A 538 -53.17 -23.79 21.67
N ARG A 539 -53.09 -23.80 20.34
CA ARG A 539 -53.87 -24.74 19.49
C ARG A 539 -53.51 -26.19 19.77
N LEU A 540 -52.21 -26.50 19.89
CA LEU A 540 -51.76 -27.86 20.23
C LEU A 540 -52.18 -28.29 21.63
N SER A 541 -52.26 -27.36 22.58
CA SER A 541 -52.72 -27.67 23.95
C SER A 541 -54.18 -28.10 24.01
N GLU A 542 -55.03 -27.55 23.13
CA GLU A 542 -56.42 -27.96 22.96
C GLU A 542 -56.49 -29.36 22.33
N ILE A 543 -55.71 -29.62 21.27
CA ILE A 543 -55.69 -30.92 20.57
C ILE A 543 -55.17 -32.04 21.49
N PHE A 544 -54.14 -31.76 22.31
CA PHE A 544 -53.53 -32.75 23.20
C PHE A 544 -54.14 -32.83 24.60
N ALA A 545 -55.25 -32.12 24.87
CA ALA A 545 -55.85 -32.04 26.22
C ALA A 545 -56.10 -33.41 26.88
N VAL A 546 -56.34 -34.47 26.08
CA VAL A 546 -56.61 -35.84 26.55
C VAL A 546 -55.33 -36.64 26.88
N LYS A 547 -54.14 -36.14 26.50
CA LYS A 547 -52.83 -36.79 26.70
C LYS A 547 -51.90 -35.86 27.47
N GLY A 548 -51.91 -35.99 28.80
CA GLY A 548 -51.11 -35.16 29.71
C GLY A 548 -49.62 -35.11 29.39
N ASP A 549 -49.03 -36.21 28.91
CA ASP A 549 -47.61 -36.28 28.55
C ASP A 549 -47.25 -35.32 27.39
N TYR A 550 -48.12 -35.20 26.37
CA TYR A 550 -47.88 -34.27 25.25
C TYR A 550 -48.07 -32.82 25.67
N VAL A 551 -49.07 -32.53 26.52
CA VAL A 551 -49.27 -31.20 27.12
C VAL A 551 -48.06 -30.78 27.95
N GLN A 552 -47.42 -31.74 28.64
CA GLN A 552 -46.19 -31.48 29.38
C GLN A 552 -45.02 -31.12 28.46
N SER A 553 -44.85 -31.78 27.31
CA SER A 553 -43.87 -31.38 26.29
C SER A 553 -44.12 -29.97 25.74
N LEU A 554 -45.40 -29.58 25.53
CA LEU A 554 -45.74 -28.21 25.12
C LEU A 554 -45.34 -27.16 26.19
N ARG A 555 -45.59 -27.44 27.47
CA ARG A 555 -45.18 -26.55 28.57
C ARG A 555 -43.66 -26.41 28.70
N ILE A 556 -42.91 -27.47 28.43
CA ILE A 556 -41.44 -27.42 28.38
C ILE A 556 -41.00 -26.47 27.25
N MET A 557 -41.63 -26.55 26.08
CA MET A 557 -41.32 -25.65 24.96
C MET A 557 -41.62 -24.18 25.30
N GLN A 558 -42.76 -23.90 25.94
CA GLN A 558 -43.09 -22.54 26.36
C GLN A 558 -42.07 -21.97 27.36
N ARG A 559 -41.60 -22.80 28.31
CA ARG A 559 -40.54 -22.40 29.24
C ARG A 559 -39.21 -22.14 28.53
N MET A 560 -38.84 -22.97 27.55
CA MET A 560 -37.62 -22.75 26.76
C MET A 560 -37.70 -21.46 25.93
N ALA A 561 -38.87 -21.14 25.36
CA ALA A 561 -39.09 -19.89 24.65
C ALA A 561 -38.96 -18.65 25.56
N GLY A 562 -39.52 -18.73 26.78
CA GLY A 562 -39.34 -17.71 27.80
C GLY A 562 -37.86 -17.49 28.16
N ASN A 563 -37.08 -18.58 28.29
CA ASN A 563 -35.64 -18.50 28.49
C ASN A 563 -34.94 -17.80 27.32
N ILE A 564 -35.29 -18.13 26.06
CA ILE A 564 -34.70 -17.49 24.87
C ILE A 564 -34.96 -15.98 24.88
N ILE A 565 -36.20 -15.57 25.11
CA ILE A 565 -36.58 -14.14 25.18
C ILE A 565 -35.79 -13.43 26.27
N GLN A 566 -35.64 -14.05 27.45
CA GLN A 566 -34.87 -13.48 28.55
C GLN A 566 -33.38 -13.30 28.18
N GLN A 567 -32.75 -14.28 27.53
CA GLN A 567 -31.35 -14.16 27.10
C GLN A 567 -31.16 -13.14 25.98
N LEU A 568 -32.12 -13.01 25.07
CA LEU A 568 -32.09 -11.98 24.03
C LEU A 568 -32.26 -10.58 24.60
N SER A 569 -33.08 -10.42 25.66
CA SER A 569 -33.25 -9.14 26.34
C SER A 569 -32.03 -8.68 27.15
N SER A 570 -31.07 -9.57 27.43
CA SER A 570 -29.82 -9.19 28.10
C SER A 570 -28.75 -8.68 27.12
N LEU A 571 -28.99 -8.74 25.82
CA LEU A 571 -28.13 -8.10 24.83
C LEU A 571 -28.38 -6.57 24.87
N PRO A 572 -27.33 -5.75 24.75
CA PRO A 572 -27.48 -4.30 24.70
C PRO A 572 -28.32 -3.88 23.48
N ASN A 573 -29.15 -2.86 23.67
CA ASN A 573 -29.93 -2.25 22.60
C ASN A 573 -29.10 -1.13 21.95
N TRP A 574 -28.69 -1.32 20.71
CA TRP A 574 -27.78 -0.39 20.03
C TRP A 574 -28.52 0.81 19.42
N GLN A 575 -29.77 0.64 19.01
CA GLN A 575 -30.67 1.71 18.52
C GLN A 575 -31.08 2.70 19.61
N GLY A 576 -31.02 2.32 20.89
CA GLY A 576 -31.30 3.20 22.02
C GLY A 576 -30.16 4.15 22.37
N THR A 577 -29.04 4.09 21.63
CA THR A 577 -27.89 4.94 21.91
C THR A 577 -28.09 6.36 21.36
N THR A 578 -27.60 7.37 22.08
CA THR A 578 -27.68 8.80 21.69
C THR A 578 -26.77 9.13 20.50
N ILE A 579 -25.87 8.21 20.14
CA ILE A 579 -24.84 8.38 19.12
C ILE A 579 -25.30 7.69 17.85
N ASN A 580 -25.89 8.46 16.94
CA ASN A 580 -26.27 7.94 15.63
C ASN A 580 -25.05 7.96 14.69
N LEU A 581 -24.42 6.80 14.51
CA LEU A 581 -23.24 6.65 13.64
C LEU A 581 -23.50 7.11 12.20
N SER A 582 -24.72 6.89 11.67
CA SER A 582 -25.10 7.35 10.34
C SER A 582 -25.21 8.87 10.24
N GLN A 583 -25.60 9.54 11.32
CA GLN A 583 -25.61 11.00 11.38
C GLN A 583 -24.19 11.56 11.38
N ILE A 584 -23.28 10.95 12.14
CA ILE A 584 -21.85 11.34 12.16
C ILE A 584 -21.22 11.13 10.77
N ALA A 585 -21.49 9.99 10.13
CA ALA A 585 -21.00 9.71 8.78
C ALA A 585 -21.53 10.72 7.76
N TRP A 586 -22.82 11.08 7.85
CA TRP A 586 -23.43 12.10 7.01
C TRP A 586 -22.82 13.49 7.22
N GLU A 587 -22.69 13.94 8.48
CA GLU A 587 -22.10 15.24 8.80
C GLU A 587 -20.65 15.33 8.32
N ALA A 588 -19.84 14.28 8.54
CA ALA A 588 -18.48 14.21 8.05
C ALA A 588 -18.40 14.26 6.51
N SER A 589 -19.28 13.52 5.81
CA SER A 589 -19.35 13.53 4.34
C SER A 589 -19.73 14.90 3.77
N VAL A 590 -20.69 15.58 4.39
CA VAL A 590 -21.12 16.91 3.97
C VAL A 590 -20.03 17.95 4.20
N ILE A 591 -19.39 17.94 5.38
CA ILE A 591 -18.28 18.85 5.69
C ILE A 591 -17.14 18.65 4.69
N GLU A 592 -16.79 17.39 4.41
CA GLU A 592 -15.72 17.04 3.47
C GLU A 592 -16.04 17.45 2.04
N TYR A 593 -17.27 17.25 1.57
CA TYR A 593 -17.69 17.69 0.24
C TYR A 593 -17.46 19.18 0.03
N TYR A 594 -17.88 20.02 0.99
CA TYR A 594 -17.67 21.46 0.91
C TYR A 594 -16.20 21.85 1.08
N ARG A 595 -15.45 21.18 1.97
CA ARG A 595 -14.01 21.42 2.17
C ARG A 595 -13.24 21.12 0.88
N TRP A 596 -13.43 19.92 0.33
CA TRP A 596 -12.77 19.47 -0.90
C TRP A 596 -13.06 20.41 -2.07
N LEU A 597 -14.32 20.82 -2.24
CA LEU A 597 -14.74 21.73 -3.29
C LEU A 597 -14.19 23.15 -3.09
N SER A 598 -14.13 23.63 -1.85
CA SER A 598 -13.56 24.95 -1.53
C SER A 598 -12.07 25.03 -1.88
N TYR A 599 -11.30 23.98 -1.58
CA TYR A 599 -9.89 23.91 -1.97
C TYR A 599 -9.70 23.80 -3.48
N LEU A 600 -10.57 23.08 -4.19
CA LEU A 600 -10.54 23.04 -5.65
C LEU A 600 -10.73 24.44 -6.25
N PHE A 601 -11.68 25.22 -5.73
CA PHE A 601 -11.87 26.61 -6.16
C PHE A 601 -10.68 27.49 -5.80
N LEU A 602 -10.08 27.32 -4.62
CA LEU A 602 -8.87 28.05 -4.20
C LEU A 602 -7.68 27.75 -5.13
N PHE A 603 -7.45 26.48 -5.50
CA PHE A 603 -6.38 26.10 -6.44
C PHE A 603 -6.57 26.72 -7.83
N ILE A 604 -7.80 26.71 -8.35
CA ILE A 604 -8.13 27.34 -9.63
C ILE A 604 -7.89 28.84 -9.54
N PHE A 605 -8.32 29.47 -8.46
CA PHE A 605 -8.14 30.90 -8.23
C PHE A 605 -6.65 31.29 -8.21
N ASP A 606 -5.82 30.55 -7.48
CA ASP A 606 -4.36 30.76 -7.41
C ASP A 606 -3.68 30.63 -8.78
N LEU A 607 -4.06 29.62 -9.58
CA LEU A 607 -3.51 29.41 -10.92
C LEU A 607 -3.93 30.53 -11.90
N VAL A 608 -5.17 31.01 -11.81
CA VAL A 608 -5.65 32.13 -12.64
C VAL A 608 -4.87 33.40 -12.33
N ILE A 609 -4.64 33.71 -11.05
CA ILE A 609 -3.86 34.89 -10.66
C ILE A 609 -2.40 34.76 -11.13
N CYS A 610 -1.80 33.57 -11.02
CA CYS A 610 -0.46 33.32 -11.55
C CYS A 610 -0.39 33.55 -13.07
N LEU A 611 -1.38 33.05 -13.82
CA LEU A 611 -1.46 33.23 -15.27
C LEU A 611 -1.60 34.71 -15.65
N VAL A 612 -2.51 35.44 -14.99
CA VAL A 612 -2.71 36.87 -15.28
C VAL A 612 -1.50 37.69 -14.85
N THR A 613 -0.77 37.30 -13.79
CA THR A 613 0.50 37.92 -13.40
C THR A 613 1.57 37.74 -14.49
N CYS A 614 1.72 36.53 -15.02
CA CYS A 614 2.62 36.25 -16.14
C CYS A 614 2.24 37.06 -17.40
N LEU A 615 0.95 37.15 -17.72
CA LEU A 615 0.45 37.95 -18.85
C LEU A 615 0.65 39.45 -18.63
N GLY A 616 0.48 39.95 -17.40
CA GLY A 616 0.72 41.34 -17.02
C GLY A 616 2.17 41.74 -17.20
N LEU A 617 3.11 40.86 -16.81
CA LEU A 617 4.55 41.04 -17.01
C LEU A 617 4.95 40.94 -18.49
N ALA A 618 4.38 39.98 -19.24
CA ALA A 618 4.68 39.77 -20.66
C ALA A 618 4.15 40.91 -21.55
N LYS A 619 2.89 41.33 -21.35
CA LYS A 619 2.26 42.42 -22.10
C LYS A 619 2.59 43.81 -21.56
N ARG A 620 3.30 43.90 -20.43
CA ARG A 620 3.66 45.17 -19.75
C ARG A 620 2.43 46.05 -19.49
N SER A 621 1.29 45.44 -19.19
CA SER A 621 0.01 46.15 -19.04
C SER A 621 -0.19 46.66 -17.62
N LYS A 622 -0.37 47.97 -17.51
CA LYS A 622 -0.60 48.69 -16.25
C LYS A 622 -1.90 48.24 -15.56
N TYR A 623 -2.99 48.11 -16.31
CA TYR A 623 -4.28 47.70 -15.73
C TYR A 623 -4.24 46.28 -15.16
N LEU A 624 -3.55 45.35 -15.84
CA LEU A 624 -3.41 43.97 -15.36
C LEU A 624 -2.60 43.89 -14.06
N LEU A 625 -1.49 44.63 -13.94
CA LEU A 625 -0.66 44.62 -12.73
C LEU A 625 -1.38 45.21 -11.50
N ILE A 626 -2.26 46.20 -11.68
CA ILE A 626 -3.09 46.74 -10.58
C ILE A 626 -4.14 45.71 -10.13
N THR A 627 -4.82 45.06 -11.08
CA THR A 627 -5.79 44.02 -10.75
C THR A 627 -5.15 42.84 -10.00
N MET A 628 -3.92 42.46 -10.36
CA MET A 628 -3.16 41.41 -9.67
C MET A 628 -2.77 41.79 -8.23
N LEU A 629 -2.53 43.07 -7.94
CA LEU A 629 -2.21 43.51 -6.58
C LEU A 629 -3.40 43.31 -5.63
N CYS A 630 -4.61 43.64 -6.09
CA CYS A 630 -5.85 43.46 -5.32
C CYS A 630 -6.16 41.97 -5.10
N PHE A 631 -6.13 41.16 -6.16
CA PHE A 631 -6.42 39.73 -6.05
C PHE A 631 -5.31 38.96 -5.31
N GLY A 632 -4.05 39.38 -5.44
CA GLY A 632 -2.92 38.82 -4.69
C GLY A 632 -3.06 39.06 -3.18
N LEU A 633 -3.50 40.25 -2.76
CA LEU A 633 -3.77 40.53 -1.33
C LEU A 633 -4.92 39.66 -0.79
N MET A 634 -6.00 39.52 -1.55
CA MET A 634 -7.12 38.64 -1.19
C MET A 634 -6.67 37.18 -1.05
N THR A 635 -5.81 36.72 -1.95
CA THR A 635 -5.26 35.36 -1.92
C THR A 635 -4.39 35.13 -0.69
N VAL A 636 -3.50 36.07 -0.36
CA VAL A 636 -2.70 36.00 0.88
C VAL A 636 -3.61 35.88 2.10
N THR A 637 -4.69 36.66 2.18
CA THR A 637 -5.65 36.55 3.32
C THR A 637 -6.37 35.21 3.35
N MET A 638 -6.81 34.68 2.20
CA MET A 638 -7.47 33.37 2.12
C MET A 638 -6.52 32.21 2.46
N SER A 639 -5.24 32.28 2.04
CA SER A 639 -4.23 31.28 2.36
C SER A 639 -3.90 31.26 3.86
N TRP A 640 -3.80 32.42 4.52
CA TRP A 640 -3.60 32.47 5.98
C TRP A 640 -4.82 31.96 6.76
N ALA A 641 -6.04 32.27 6.30
CA ALA A 641 -7.25 31.74 6.91
C ALA A 641 -7.36 30.22 6.76
N SER A 642 -7.00 29.70 5.58
CA SER A 642 -6.97 28.26 5.30
C SER A 642 -5.93 27.55 6.17
N LEU A 643 -4.73 28.12 6.31
CA LEU A 643 -3.68 27.60 7.19
C LEU A 643 -4.13 27.52 8.65
N ALA A 644 -4.84 28.54 9.15
CA ALA A 644 -5.36 28.53 10.52
C ALA A 644 -6.40 27.42 10.73
N LEU A 645 -7.31 27.24 9.76
CA LEU A 645 -8.34 26.21 9.82
C LEU A 645 -7.76 24.78 9.72
N ASP A 646 -6.82 24.55 8.81
CA ASP A 646 -6.15 23.26 8.64
C ASP A 646 -5.31 22.89 9.86
N ALA A 647 -4.59 23.85 10.44
CA ALA A 647 -3.80 23.62 11.64
C ALA A 647 -4.69 23.31 12.86
N ALA A 648 -5.79 24.05 13.04
CA ALA A 648 -6.76 23.78 14.09
C ALA A 648 -7.39 22.39 13.93
N SER A 649 -7.81 22.05 12.71
CA SER A 649 -8.38 20.73 12.40
C SER A 649 -7.36 19.62 12.62
N SER A 650 -6.12 19.80 12.18
CA SER A 650 -5.03 18.83 12.35
C SER A 650 -4.71 18.57 13.83
N VAL A 651 -4.70 19.61 14.67
CA VAL A 651 -4.47 19.48 16.12
C VAL A 651 -5.65 18.75 16.77
N GLY A 652 -6.89 19.16 16.48
CA GLY A 652 -8.08 18.51 17.02
C GLY A 652 -8.17 17.02 16.64
N THR A 653 -7.88 16.68 15.39
CA THR A 653 -7.79 15.27 14.96
C THR A 653 -6.59 14.55 15.59
N GLY A 654 -5.46 15.24 15.78
CA GLY A 654 -4.26 14.69 16.40
C GLY A 654 -4.49 14.30 17.87
N ASP A 655 -5.23 15.12 18.62
CA ASP A 655 -5.59 14.85 20.01
C ASP A 655 -6.48 13.62 20.14
N PHE A 656 -7.49 13.49 19.26
CA PHE A 656 -8.29 12.27 19.16
C PHE A 656 -7.40 11.04 18.87
N CYS A 657 -6.47 11.17 17.92
CA CYS A 657 -5.58 10.09 17.51
C CYS A 657 -4.55 9.69 18.56
N ALA A 658 -4.28 10.54 19.56
CA ALA A 658 -3.38 10.25 20.66
C ALA A 658 -3.98 9.21 21.64
N ALA A 659 -5.31 9.24 21.85
CA ALA A 659 -6.01 8.33 22.74
C ALA A 659 -7.45 8.01 22.28
N PRO A 660 -7.63 7.38 21.10
CA PRO A 660 -8.95 7.14 20.50
C PRO A 660 -9.82 6.21 21.35
N ASP A 661 -9.21 5.21 21.99
CA ASP A 661 -9.91 4.26 22.86
C ASP A 661 -10.59 4.97 24.04
N LYS A 662 -9.90 5.92 24.67
CA LYS A 662 -10.43 6.69 25.82
C LYS A 662 -11.60 7.56 25.38
N PHE A 663 -11.49 8.18 24.21
CA PHE A 663 -12.55 9.01 23.64
C PHE A 663 -13.84 8.19 23.44
N ILE A 664 -13.74 7.02 22.81
CA ILE A 664 -14.89 6.13 22.58
C ILE A 664 -15.46 5.61 23.89
N MET A 665 -14.61 5.20 24.85
CA MET A 665 -15.08 4.72 26.15
C MET A 665 -15.81 5.80 26.95
N ASN A 666 -15.34 7.05 26.92
CA ASN A 666 -16.01 8.17 27.59
C ASN A 666 -17.36 8.49 26.93
N MET A 667 -17.39 8.50 25.59
CA MET A 667 -18.59 8.79 24.82
C MET A 667 -19.68 7.73 25.00
N THR A 668 -19.30 6.47 25.30
CA THR A 668 -20.23 5.34 25.44
C THR A 668 -20.53 4.94 26.90
N GLN A 669 -19.94 5.63 27.87
CA GLN A 669 -19.92 5.25 29.29
C GLN A 669 -21.31 5.08 29.92
N ASP A 670 -22.29 5.88 29.50
CA ASP A 670 -23.64 5.88 30.10
C ASP A 670 -24.60 4.87 29.47
N GLN A 671 -24.23 4.24 28.35
CA GLN A 671 -25.17 3.47 27.51
C GLN A 671 -24.73 2.05 27.21
N VAL A 672 -23.43 1.78 27.16
CA VAL A 672 -22.87 0.45 26.92
C VAL A 672 -21.90 0.11 28.05
N THR A 673 -21.92 -1.13 28.54
CA THR A 673 -21.01 -1.54 29.61
C THR A 673 -19.56 -1.46 29.13
N ALA A 674 -18.66 -0.99 30.00
CA ALA A 674 -17.24 -0.87 29.68
C ALA A 674 -16.61 -2.20 29.21
N GLU A 675 -17.12 -3.33 29.70
CA GLU A 675 -16.70 -4.68 29.26
C GLU A 675 -17.01 -4.94 27.77
N VAL A 676 -18.19 -4.51 27.29
CA VAL A 676 -18.60 -4.69 25.89
C VAL A 676 -17.81 -3.77 24.96
N VAL A 677 -17.61 -2.51 25.36
CA VAL A 677 -16.80 -1.55 24.59
C VAL A 677 -15.36 -2.05 24.49
N HIS A 678 -14.78 -2.51 25.61
CA HIS A 678 -13.43 -3.09 25.64
C HIS A 678 -13.30 -4.37 24.79
N TYR A 679 -14.35 -5.20 24.72
CA TYR A 679 -14.37 -6.39 23.86
C TYR A 679 -14.21 -6.04 22.38
N TYR A 680 -14.89 -5.00 21.89
CA TYR A 680 -14.80 -4.55 20.49
C TYR A 680 -13.56 -3.71 20.20
N LEU A 681 -13.09 -2.87 21.14
CA LEU A 681 -11.90 -2.04 20.92
C LEU A 681 -10.60 -2.85 20.83
N TYR A 682 -10.44 -3.90 21.65
CA TYR A 682 -9.17 -4.65 21.71
C TYR A 682 -9.19 -6.01 21.00
N CYS A 683 -10.37 -6.63 20.87
CA CYS A 683 -10.61 -7.89 20.15
C CYS A 683 -9.46 -8.93 20.22
N SER A 684 -8.98 -9.21 21.45
CA SER A 684 -7.86 -10.13 21.68
C SER A 684 -8.35 -11.57 21.85
N GLN A 685 -7.46 -12.55 21.65
CA GLN A 685 -7.77 -13.96 21.91
C GLN A 685 -7.91 -14.30 23.41
N THR A 686 -7.44 -13.41 24.30
CA THR A 686 -7.53 -13.59 25.75
C THR A 686 -8.81 -13.02 26.34
N LEU A 687 -9.48 -12.12 25.61
CA LEU A 687 -10.77 -11.55 25.99
C LEU A 687 -11.89 -12.57 25.78
N ARG A 688 -12.69 -12.78 26.82
CA ARG A 688 -13.87 -13.65 26.74
C ARG A 688 -14.99 -12.90 26.04
N ASN A 689 -15.74 -13.57 25.17
CA ASN A 689 -16.93 -12.99 24.57
C ASN A 689 -18.00 -12.79 25.66
N PRO A 690 -18.41 -11.54 25.97
CA PRO A 690 -19.38 -11.24 27.03
C PRO A 690 -20.76 -11.84 26.73
N PHE A 691 -21.06 -12.11 25.46
CA PHE A 691 -22.33 -12.68 25.00
C PHE A 691 -22.35 -14.21 24.97
N GLN A 692 -21.21 -14.87 25.23
CA GLN A 692 -21.07 -16.33 25.10
C GLN A 692 -22.09 -17.09 25.94
N GLN A 693 -22.34 -16.63 27.18
CA GLN A 693 -23.28 -17.29 28.08
C GLN A 693 -24.72 -17.21 27.56
N ALA A 694 -25.14 -16.03 27.09
CA ALA A 694 -26.47 -15.80 26.53
C ALA A 694 -26.69 -16.64 25.27
N LEU A 695 -25.71 -16.64 24.34
CA LEU A 695 -25.76 -17.42 23.09
C LEU A 695 -25.81 -18.93 23.36
N THR A 696 -25.01 -19.43 24.30
CA THR A 696 -25.00 -20.86 24.66
C THR A 696 -26.32 -21.29 25.30
N SER A 697 -26.91 -20.41 26.13
CA SER A 697 -28.21 -20.64 26.77
C SER A 697 -29.37 -20.64 25.75
N PHE A 698 -29.33 -19.71 24.79
CA PHE A 698 -30.25 -19.71 23.66
C PHE A 698 -30.11 -21.02 22.86
N GLN A 699 -28.90 -21.38 22.42
CA GLN A 699 -28.66 -22.61 21.65
C GLN A 699 -29.21 -23.86 22.35
N ARG A 700 -28.94 -24.01 23.66
CA ARG A 700 -29.43 -25.16 24.44
C ARG A 700 -30.95 -25.20 24.51
N SER A 701 -31.59 -24.06 24.72
CA SER A 701 -33.05 -23.96 24.79
C SER A 701 -33.68 -24.32 23.44
N LEU A 702 -33.10 -23.84 22.33
CA LEU A 702 -33.57 -24.13 20.98
C LEU A 702 -33.40 -25.61 20.59
N SER A 703 -32.25 -26.22 20.85
CA SER A 703 -32.04 -27.65 20.61
C SER A 703 -32.98 -28.53 21.44
N THR A 704 -33.27 -28.13 22.68
CA THR A 704 -34.24 -28.85 23.52
C THR A 704 -35.63 -28.80 22.90
N MET A 705 -36.07 -27.65 22.38
CA MET A 705 -37.36 -27.50 21.70
C MET A 705 -37.43 -28.33 20.41
N GLN A 706 -36.36 -28.36 19.61
CA GLN A 706 -36.28 -29.19 18.39
C GLN A 706 -36.46 -30.68 18.70
N ILE A 707 -35.81 -31.18 19.77
CA ILE A 707 -35.97 -32.56 20.21
C ILE A 707 -37.42 -32.86 20.63
N GLN A 708 -38.06 -31.93 21.37
CA GLN A 708 -39.46 -32.10 21.77
C GLN A 708 -40.41 -32.14 20.56
N ILE A 709 -40.23 -31.25 19.57
CA ILE A 709 -41.06 -31.23 18.36
C ILE A 709 -40.85 -32.49 17.52
N GLN A 710 -39.62 -32.96 17.36
CA GLN A 710 -39.35 -34.18 16.60
C GLN A 710 -40.00 -35.40 17.25
N GLY A 711 -39.97 -35.48 18.58
CA GLY A 711 -40.71 -36.50 19.33
C GLY A 711 -42.23 -36.42 19.12
N LEU A 712 -42.81 -35.22 19.19
CA LEU A 712 -44.25 -35.03 18.94
C LEU A 712 -44.63 -35.35 17.49
N LEU A 713 -43.82 -34.99 16.50
CA LEU A 713 -44.03 -35.35 15.10
C LEU A 713 -44.03 -36.87 14.89
N GLN A 714 -43.13 -37.59 15.57
CA GLN A 714 -43.00 -39.03 15.42
C GLN A 714 -44.13 -39.80 16.13
N PHE A 715 -44.51 -39.37 17.33
CA PHE A 715 -45.39 -40.16 18.21
C PHE A 715 -46.81 -39.61 18.34
N ALA A 716 -47.03 -38.29 18.20
CA ALA A 716 -48.36 -37.68 18.36
C ALA A 716 -49.12 -37.58 17.03
N VAL A 717 -48.45 -37.31 15.91
CA VAL A 717 -49.10 -37.16 14.58
C VAL A 717 -49.89 -38.39 14.13
N PRO A 718 -49.42 -39.65 14.33
CA PRO A 718 -50.22 -40.83 13.98
C PRO A 718 -51.54 -40.94 14.76
N ILE A 719 -51.63 -40.29 15.92
CA ILE A 719 -52.81 -40.31 16.81
C ILE A 719 -53.68 -39.07 16.60
N PHE A 720 -53.05 -37.91 16.36
CA PHE A 720 -53.68 -36.60 16.19
C PHE A 720 -53.21 -35.97 14.86
N PRO A 721 -53.77 -36.40 13.72
CA PRO A 721 -53.32 -35.91 12.41
C PRO A 721 -53.54 -34.40 12.22
N THR A 722 -54.53 -33.81 12.89
CA THR A 722 -54.79 -32.36 12.88
C THR A 722 -53.67 -31.54 13.51
N ALA A 723 -52.85 -32.11 14.40
CA ALA A 723 -51.71 -31.45 15.03
C ALA A 723 -50.51 -31.26 14.07
N GLN A 724 -50.47 -31.98 12.94
CA GLN A 724 -49.33 -31.97 12.03
C GLN A 724 -49.00 -30.57 11.49
N LYS A 725 -50.03 -29.77 11.18
CA LYS A 725 -49.85 -28.42 10.63
C LYS A 725 -49.15 -27.50 11.63
N ASP A 726 -49.59 -27.48 12.88
CA ASP A 726 -49.00 -26.64 13.92
C ASP A 726 -47.60 -27.12 14.33
N LEU A 727 -47.38 -28.44 14.43
CA LEU A 727 -46.05 -28.99 14.73
C LEU A 727 -45.02 -28.67 13.64
N LEU A 728 -45.42 -28.73 12.35
CA LEU A 728 -44.57 -28.30 11.24
C LEU A 728 -44.34 -26.78 11.23
N GLY A 729 -45.35 -25.99 11.61
CA GLY A 729 -45.22 -24.55 11.81
C GLY A 729 -44.17 -24.20 12.88
N ILE A 730 -44.22 -24.88 14.03
CA ILE A 730 -43.20 -24.72 15.08
C ILE A 730 -41.82 -25.16 14.58
N GLN A 731 -41.71 -26.29 13.87
CA GLN A 731 -40.43 -26.73 13.31
C GLN A 731 -39.81 -25.67 12.37
N LEU A 732 -40.62 -25.05 11.51
CA LEU A 732 -40.18 -23.97 10.63
C LEU A 732 -39.71 -22.74 11.41
N LEU A 733 -40.45 -22.37 12.47
CA LEU A 733 -40.09 -21.27 13.36
C LEU A 733 -38.74 -21.54 14.03
N LEU A 734 -38.55 -22.75 14.59
CA LEU A 734 -37.30 -23.16 15.23
C LEU A 734 -36.12 -23.20 14.25
N ASN A 735 -36.30 -23.71 13.03
CA ASN A 735 -35.25 -23.69 12.00
C ASN A 735 -34.85 -22.25 11.62
N THR A 736 -35.84 -21.35 11.54
CA THR A 736 -35.59 -19.93 11.27
C THR A 736 -34.84 -19.29 12.44
N SER A 737 -35.22 -19.61 13.67
CA SER A 737 -34.55 -19.12 14.88
C SER A 737 -33.14 -19.68 15.06
N GLU A 738 -32.86 -20.90 14.61
CA GLU A 738 -31.51 -21.48 14.55
C GLU A 738 -30.62 -20.69 13.57
N SER A 739 -31.14 -20.39 12.37
CA SER A 739 -30.43 -19.55 11.40
C SER A 739 -30.16 -18.14 11.95
N ASN A 740 -31.17 -17.52 12.58
CA ASN A 740 -31.01 -16.21 13.22
C ASN A 740 -29.96 -16.25 14.34
N LEU A 741 -29.91 -17.32 15.15
CA LEU A 741 -28.89 -17.48 16.20
C LEU A 741 -27.47 -17.53 15.61
N HIS A 742 -27.27 -18.25 14.50
CA HIS A 742 -25.97 -18.27 13.82
C HIS A 742 -25.59 -16.89 13.26
N GLN A 743 -26.56 -16.15 12.70
CA GLN A 743 -26.32 -14.79 12.21
C GLN A 743 -25.99 -13.82 13.35
N ILE A 744 -26.76 -13.83 14.45
CA ILE A 744 -26.49 -13.01 15.64
C ILE A 744 -25.11 -13.34 16.22
N THR A 745 -24.74 -14.62 16.27
CA THR A 745 -23.42 -15.06 16.77
C THR A 745 -22.28 -14.51 15.90
N ALA A 746 -22.47 -14.48 14.58
CA ALA A 746 -21.49 -13.93 13.66
C ALA A 746 -21.38 -12.40 13.76
N LEU A 747 -22.50 -11.69 13.92
CA LEU A 747 -22.53 -10.22 14.05
C LEU A 747 -21.99 -9.74 15.41
N LEU A 748 -22.17 -10.52 16.49
CA LEU A 748 -21.62 -10.24 17.81
C LEU A 748 -20.13 -10.61 17.96
N ASP A 749 -19.49 -11.20 16.94
CA ASP A 749 -18.04 -11.45 16.94
C ASP A 749 -17.30 -10.12 16.85
N CYS A 750 -16.38 -9.86 17.78
CA CYS A 750 -15.63 -8.61 17.83
C CYS A 750 -14.89 -8.28 16.53
N ARG A 751 -14.50 -9.29 15.73
CA ARG A 751 -13.62 -9.10 14.57
C ARG A 751 -14.19 -8.17 13.51
N GLY A 752 -15.50 -8.21 13.27
CA GLY A 752 -16.16 -7.38 12.27
C GLY A 752 -16.08 -5.91 12.66
N LEU A 753 -16.66 -5.58 13.82
CA LEU A 753 -16.73 -4.20 14.30
C LEU A 753 -15.34 -3.64 14.69
N HIS A 754 -14.43 -4.49 15.19
CA HIS A 754 -13.04 -4.10 15.44
C HIS A 754 -12.28 -3.76 14.16
N LYS A 755 -12.56 -4.48 13.07
CA LYS A 755 -11.99 -4.16 11.76
C LYS A 755 -12.49 -2.79 11.29
N ASP A 756 -13.80 -2.54 11.36
CA ASP A 756 -14.38 -1.24 10.99
C ASP A 756 -13.80 -0.10 11.84
N TYR A 757 -13.59 -0.33 13.15
CA TYR A 757 -12.90 0.61 14.04
C TYR A 757 -11.47 0.92 13.58
N LEU A 758 -10.67 -0.11 13.26
CA LEU A 758 -9.30 0.09 12.78
C LEU A 758 -9.25 0.79 11.42
N GLU A 759 -10.15 0.45 10.49
CA GLU A 759 -10.23 1.11 9.18
C GLU A 759 -10.62 2.58 9.32
N ALA A 760 -11.58 2.91 10.19
CA ALA A 760 -11.91 4.29 10.55
C ALA A 760 -10.72 5.05 11.15
N LEU A 761 -10.00 4.43 12.09
CA LEU A 761 -8.83 5.04 12.73
C LEU A 761 -7.69 5.30 11.75
N ILE A 762 -7.44 4.34 10.84
CA ILE A 762 -6.43 4.50 9.79
C ILE A 762 -6.79 5.68 8.88
N GLY A 763 -8.05 5.75 8.44
CA GLY A 763 -8.52 6.84 7.57
C GLY A 763 -8.40 8.21 8.20
N VAL A 764 -8.75 8.36 9.49
CA VAL A 764 -8.66 9.66 10.18
C VAL A 764 -7.22 10.01 10.58
N CYS A 765 -6.54 9.10 11.28
CA CYS A 765 -5.29 9.40 11.98
C CYS A 765 -4.04 9.35 11.12
N TYR A 766 -4.10 8.65 9.98
CA TYR A 766 -3.00 8.59 9.04
C TYR A 766 -3.34 9.40 7.81
N ASP A 767 -4.27 8.92 6.98
CA ASP A 767 -4.53 9.52 5.67
C ASP A 767 -5.15 10.93 5.81
N GLY A 768 -6.09 11.10 6.74
CA GLY A 768 -6.73 12.39 7.06
C GLY A 768 -5.76 13.43 7.59
N VAL A 769 -5.03 13.12 8.67
CA VAL A 769 -4.02 14.01 9.26
C VAL A 769 -2.86 14.29 8.30
N GLU A 770 -2.37 13.28 7.57
CA GLU A 770 -1.32 13.46 6.56
C GLU A 770 -1.79 14.45 5.47
N GLY A 771 -3.01 14.29 4.96
CA GLY A 771 -3.59 15.21 3.98
C GLY A 771 -3.75 16.64 4.52
N LEU A 772 -4.21 16.82 5.77
CA LEU A 772 -4.33 18.13 6.42
C LEU A 772 -2.98 18.83 6.56
N LEU A 773 -1.91 18.08 6.86
CA LEU A 773 -0.55 18.64 6.94
C LEU A 773 -0.05 19.11 5.57
N TYR A 774 -0.37 18.41 4.48
CA TYR A 774 -0.03 18.86 3.12
C TYR A 774 -0.86 20.08 2.68
N LEU A 775 -2.13 20.18 3.12
CA LEU A 775 -2.96 21.37 2.89
C LEU A 775 -2.43 22.59 3.65
N ALA A 776 -2.01 22.41 4.91
CA ALA A 776 -1.33 23.45 5.68
C ALA A 776 -0.02 23.89 4.98
N LEU A 777 0.76 22.95 4.45
CA LEU A 777 1.98 23.26 3.68
C LEU A 777 1.65 24.04 2.40
N PHE A 778 0.61 23.67 1.66
CA PHE A 778 0.11 24.42 0.51
C PHE A 778 -0.23 25.87 0.91
N SER A 779 -1.06 26.03 1.95
CA SER A 779 -1.53 27.34 2.42
C SER A 779 -0.37 28.24 2.84
N LEU A 780 0.66 27.69 3.49
CA LEU A 780 1.87 28.43 3.85
C LEU A 780 2.69 28.82 2.61
N MET A 781 2.93 27.89 1.68
CA MET A 781 3.71 28.17 0.46
C MET A 781 3.01 29.18 -0.45
N ALA A 782 1.67 29.09 -0.59
CA ALA A 782 0.86 30.04 -1.33
C ALA A 782 0.95 31.44 -0.69
N ALA A 783 0.75 31.55 0.63
CA ALA A 783 0.86 32.83 1.34
C ALA A 783 2.22 33.51 1.12
N LEU A 784 3.32 32.75 1.22
CA LEU A 784 4.68 33.26 0.98
C LEU A 784 4.91 33.65 -0.49
N ALA A 785 4.46 32.82 -1.44
CA ALA A 785 4.59 33.09 -2.87
C ALA A 785 3.86 34.37 -3.28
N PHE A 786 2.60 34.53 -2.86
CA PHE A 786 1.81 35.72 -3.16
C PHE A 786 2.33 36.96 -2.42
N THR A 787 2.83 36.84 -1.18
CA THR A 787 3.53 37.94 -0.49
C THR A 787 4.71 38.45 -1.32
N ALA A 788 5.54 37.54 -1.84
CA ALA A 788 6.68 37.89 -2.67
C ALA A 788 6.25 38.54 -4.00
N MET A 789 5.18 38.04 -4.63
CA MET A 789 4.63 38.63 -5.85
C MET A 789 4.07 40.05 -5.61
N VAL A 790 3.31 40.26 -4.55
CA VAL A 790 2.77 41.58 -4.16
C VAL A 790 3.91 42.60 -3.92
N CYS A 791 5.05 42.16 -3.37
CA CYS A 791 6.23 43.01 -3.19
C CYS A 791 7.00 43.30 -4.50
N ALA A 792 7.02 42.36 -5.45
CA ALA A 792 7.77 42.47 -6.70
C ALA A 792 7.05 43.32 -7.77
N VAL A 793 5.72 43.24 -7.83
CA VAL A 793 4.89 43.92 -8.86
C VAL A 793 5.09 45.45 -8.89
N PRO A 794 5.09 46.19 -7.77
CA PRO A 794 5.35 47.63 -7.77
C PRO A 794 6.77 47.98 -8.26
N ARG A 795 7.77 47.14 -7.98
CA ARG A 795 9.15 47.35 -8.45
C ARG A 795 9.27 47.12 -9.96
N ALA A 796 8.61 46.09 -10.47
CA ALA A 796 8.51 45.83 -11.91
C ALA A 796 7.83 46.99 -12.65
N TRP A 797 6.81 47.60 -12.04
CA TRP A 797 6.13 48.78 -12.58
C TRP A 797 7.06 49.98 -12.79
N LYS A 798 7.92 50.32 -11.82
CA LYS A 798 8.86 51.45 -11.95
C LYS A 798 9.87 51.24 -13.08
N LEU A 799 10.36 50.01 -13.27
CA LEU A 799 11.27 49.67 -14.36
C LEU A 799 10.61 49.83 -15.74
N LEU A 800 9.34 49.44 -15.86
CA LEU A 800 8.57 49.62 -17.10
C LEU A 800 8.30 51.11 -17.39
N ALA A 801 7.93 51.89 -16.36
CA ALA A 801 7.69 53.32 -16.49
C ALA A 801 8.97 54.14 -16.78
N ALA A 802 10.13 53.72 -16.29
CA ALA A 802 11.41 54.38 -16.56
C ALA A 802 11.88 54.14 -18.00
N ARG A 803 11.65 52.95 -18.56
CA ARG A 803 12.00 52.60 -19.94
C ARG A 803 11.12 53.30 -20.98
N ASP A 804 9.84 53.53 -20.67
CA ASP A 804 8.96 54.36 -21.51
C ASP A 804 9.34 55.86 -21.48
N ARG A 805 9.98 56.33 -20.40
CA ARG A 805 10.50 57.70 -20.28
C ARG A 805 11.77 57.92 -21.11
N GLU A 806 12.71 56.98 -21.05
CA GLU A 806 13.98 57.03 -21.79
C GLU A 806 13.81 56.98 -23.33
N TYR A 807 12.65 56.55 -23.81
CA TYR A 807 12.30 56.59 -25.25
C TYR A 807 11.69 57.94 -25.68
N ASN A 808 11.19 58.74 -24.74
CA ASN A 808 10.63 60.07 -24.99
C ASN A 808 11.63 61.20 -24.69
N ASP A 809 12.81 60.89 -24.12
CA ASP A 809 13.88 61.85 -23.81
C ASP A 809 15.01 61.80 -24.88
N ILE A 810 14.67 61.56 -26.16
CA ILE A 810 15.61 61.80 -27.27
C ILE A 810 15.38 63.24 -27.74
N ASP A 811 16.42 64.07 -27.63
CA ASP A 811 16.40 65.48 -28.03
C ASP A 811 15.77 65.65 -29.43
N GLU A 812 14.69 66.45 -29.51
CA GLU A 812 14.07 66.82 -30.80
C GLU A 812 14.99 67.66 -31.69
N GLU A 813 16.19 68.04 -31.22
CA GLU A 813 17.21 68.82 -31.95
C GLU A 813 18.37 67.99 -32.52
N ASP A 814 18.37 66.65 -32.40
CA ASP A 814 19.40 65.78 -33.02
C ASP A 814 19.21 65.67 -34.56
N PRO A 815 20.18 66.14 -35.39
CA PRO A 815 20.12 66.09 -36.86
C PRO A 815 20.01 64.69 -37.47
N PHE A 816 20.26 63.63 -36.69
CA PHE A 816 20.25 62.24 -37.15
C PHE A 816 19.02 61.44 -36.66
N ASN A 817 18.04 62.09 -36.02
CA ASN A 817 16.83 61.43 -35.56
C ASN A 817 15.87 61.09 -36.74
N PRO A 818 15.54 59.80 -36.98
CA PRO A 818 14.67 59.39 -38.08
C PRO A 818 13.21 59.85 -37.95
N GLN A 819 12.76 60.30 -36.77
CA GLN A 819 11.44 60.91 -36.59
C GLN A 819 11.44 62.41 -36.93
N ALA A 820 12.51 63.14 -36.65
CA ALA A 820 12.66 64.57 -37.01
C ALA A 820 12.65 64.78 -38.54
N GLN A 821 13.25 63.85 -39.29
CA GLN A 821 13.20 63.86 -40.77
C GLN A 821 11.79 63.64 -41.35
N ARG A 822 10.87 62.96 -40.64
CA ARG A 822 9.48 62.82 -41.11
C ARG A 822 8.65 64.06 -40.87
N ILE A 823 8.94 64.83 -39.82
CA ILE A 823 8.21 66.05 -39.47
C ILE A 823 8.67 67.23 -40.34
N ALA A 824 9.96 67.27 -40.71
CA ALA A 824 10.53 68.31 -41.59
C ALA A 824 9.99 68.29 -43.04
N VAL A 825 9.35 67.20 -43.48
CA VAL A 825 8.76 67.08 -44.83
C VAL A 825 7.33 67.66 -44.89
N HIS A 826 6.74 68.09 -43.77
CA HIS A 826 5.34 68.53 -43.70
C HIS A 826 5.08 69.97 -43.26
N ASN A 827 6.10 70.83 -43.15
CA ASN A 827 5.89 72.25 -42.88
C ASN A 827 6.89 73.16 -43.63
N PRO A 828 6.48 73.82 -44.73
CA PRO A 828 7.28 74.85 -45.35
C PRO A 828 6.84 76.20 -44.77
N ASN A 829 7.56 76.75 -43.79
CA ASN A 829 7.60 78.20 -43.56
C ASN A 829 8.63 78.57 -42.48
N ARG A 830 9.35 79.68 -42.75
CA ARG A 830 10.36 80.39 -41.92
C ARG A 830 11.73 79.68 -41.83
N ALA A 831 12.87 80.27 -42.17
CA ALA A 831 13.20 81.67 -42.42
C ALA A 831 14.40 81.80 -43.38
N GLN A 832 14.41 82.90 -44.14
CA GLN A 832 15.54 83.41 -44.91
C GLN A 832 16.64 83.94 -43.97
N LEU A 833 17.93 83.71 -44.27
CA LEU A 833 18.92 84.74 -44.66
C LEU A 833 20.38 84.20 -44.72
N ARG A 834 21.02 84.46 -45.86
CA ARG A 834 22.46 84.81 -46.15
C ARG A 834 23.58 83.91 -45.59
N SER A 835 24.34 83.19 -46.43
CA SER A 835 25.45 83.63 -47.32
C SER A 835 26.73 84.06 -46.57
N PHE A 836 27.84 83.32 -46.74
CA PHE A 836 29.17 83.84 -47.17
C PHE A 836 30.20 82.69 -47.38
N CYS A 837 30.83 82.69 -48.58
CA CYS A 837 32.18 82.28 -49.01
C CYS A 837 32.84 80.98 -48.46
N SER A 838 33.05 79.91 -49.26
CA SER A 838 34.06 79.65 -50.32
C SER A 838 35.46 79.23 -49.81
N TYR A 839 35.94 78.03 -50.19
CA TYR A 839 37.26 77.80 -50.80
C TYR A 839 37.42 76.37 -51.38
N SER A 840 37.83 76.34 -52.65
CA SER A 840 38.45 75.32 -53.54
C SER A 840 38.98 74.00 -52.93
N SER A 841 38.61 72.82 -53.45
CA SER A 841 39.21 72.07 -54.58
C SER A 841 40.19 70.95 -54.18
N SER A 842 39.95 69.71 -54.60
CA SER A 842 40.82 69.01 -55.56
C SER A 842 40.22 67.64 -55.96
N LEU A 843 40.31 67.36 -57.26
CA LEU A 843 40.52 66.09 -57.97
C LEU A 843 40.15 64.77 -57.25
N GLY A 844 39.48 63.81 -57.88
CA GLY A 844 39.21 63.63 -59.28
C GLY A 844 38.70 62.22 -59.55
N SER A 845 37.81 62.17 -60.54
CA SER A 845 37.67 61.13 -61.58
C SER A 845 37.34 59.69 -61.16
N GLN A 846 36.10 59.25 -61.44
CA GLN A 846 35.71 58.49 -62.66
C GLN A 846 35.78 56.97 -62.37
N ALA A 847 34.90 56.09 -62.83
CA ALA A 847 33.80 56.16 -63.80
C ALA A 847 32.88 54.95 -63.47
N SER A 848 31.55 55.09 -63.46
CA SER A 848 30.63 54.69 -64.54
C SER A 848 30.56 53.16 -64.78
N LEU A 849 29.40 52.49 -64.76
CA LEU A 849 28.35 52.63 -65.76
C LEU A 849 27.01 52.03 -65.31
N HIS A 850 25.97 52.54 -65.96
CA HIS A 850 24.54 52.47 -65.72
C HIS A 850 23.84 51.09 -65.94
N PRO A 851 22.57 50.97 -65.48
CA PRO A 851 21.64 49.85 -65.67
C PRO A 851 20.73 50.16 -66.91
N PRO A 852 19.44 49.77 -67.04
CA PRO A 852 18.59 48.73 -66.41
C PRO A 852 17.80 47.91 -67.47
N THR A 853 16.86 47.05 -67.05
CA THR A 853 15.48 47.04 -67.61
C THR A 853 14.53 46.18 -66.79
N GLN A 854 13.27 46.64 -66.76
CA GLN A 854 12.13 46.20 -65.96
C GLN A 854 11.24 45.20 -66.72
N ALA A 855 10.44 44.42 -65.98
CA ALA A 855 8.95 44.47 -65.95
C ALA A 855 8.37 43.09 -65.53
N VAL A 856 7.63 42.98 -64.40
CA VAL A 856 6.14 42.89 -64.29
C VAL A 856 5.63 41.50 -64.79
N SER A 857 4.84 40.65 -64.10
CA SER A 857 3.95 40.77 -62.94
C SER A 857 3.35 39.38 -62.55
N ASN A 858 2.74 39.34 -61.35
CA ASN A 858 1.66 38.46 -60.85
C ASN A 858 1.99 37.08 -60.24
N ALA A 859 1.53 36.94 -58.99
CA ALA A 859 1.29 35.73 -58.21
C ALA A 859 -0.14 35.17 -58.53
N PRO A 860 -0.77 34.22 -57.77
CA PRO A 860 -0.30 33.37 -56.65
C PRO A 860 -0.89 31.91 -56.65
N VAL A 861 -0.62 31.16 -55.55
CA VAL A 861 -1.43 30.08 -54.90
C VAL A 861 -1.35 28.60 -55.37
N ALA A 862 -0.92 27.77 -54.40
CA ALA A 862 -1.31 26.41 -53.97
C ALA A 862 -1.02 25.11 -54.75
N GLU A 863 -0.45 24.17 -53.96
CA GLU A 863 -0.89 22.78 -53.72
C GLU A 863 -0.36 21.58 -54.55
N TYR A 864 0.20 20.64 -53.76
CA TYR A 864 0.16 19.17 -53.84
C TYR A 864 1.14 18.33 -54.72
N MET A 865 1.61 17.26 -54.04
CA MET A 865 2.12 15.94 -54.47
C MET A 865 3.64 15.70 -54.68
N ASN A 866 4.20 14.99 -53.71
CA ASN A 866 4.87 13.67 -53.79
C ASN A 866 5.40 13.18 -55.15
N GLN A 867 6.67 12.77 -55.14
CA GLN A 867 7.14 11.62 -55.92
C GLN A 867 8.10 10.76 -55.10
N ALA A 868 7.79 9.46 -55.11
CA ALA A 868 8.55 8.35 -54.57
C ALA A 868 9.24 7.58 -55.71
N ALA A 869 10.05 6.58 -55.30
CA ALA A 869 10.52 5.41 -56.06
C ALA A 869 11.84 5.57 -56.85
N LEU A 870 12.76 4.60 -56.94
CA LEU A 870 13.12 3.36 -56.23
C LEU A 870 14.23 2.67 -57.08
N PHE A 871 14.85 1.64 -56.49
CA PHE A 871 15.67 0.56 -57.08
C PHE A 871 17.18 0.86 -57.29
N GLY A 872 18.12 0.03 -56.83
CA GLY A 872 18.07 -1.27 -56.14
C GLY A 872 19.44 -1.97 -56.27
N GLY A 873 19.79 -2.87 -55.33
CA GLY A 873 20.92 -3.80 -55.52
C GLY A 873 21.66 -4.23 -54.24
N ASN A 874 21.28 -5.40 -53.71
CA ASN A 874 22.11 -6.30 -52.87
C ASN A 874 22.57 -7.48 -53.78
N PRO A 875 23.48 -8.45 -53.44
CA PRO A 875 23.89 -8.95 -52.09
C PRO A 875 25.36 -9.49 -51.92
N ARG A 876 25.74 -9.87 -50.68
CA ARG A 876 26.51 -11.10 -50.22
C ARG A 876 27.70 -10.89 -49.23
N TYR A 877 27.61 -11.65 -48.11
CA TYR A 877 28.60 -12.40 -47.29
C TYR A 877 30.04 -11.86 -47.12
N GLU A 878 30.70 -11.81 -45.94
CA GLU A 878 30.94 -12.89 -44.97
C GLU A 878 31.72 -12.35 -43.72
N ASN A 879 31.66 -13.07 -42.58
CA ASN A 879 32.60 -13.12 -41.44
C ASN A 879 32.49 -12.17 -40.20
N VAL A 880 32.35 -12.83 -39.04
CA VAL A 880 32.51 -12.43 -37.62
C VAL A 880 34.02 -12.60 -37.27
N PRO A 881 34.76 -11.83 -36.40
CA PRO A 881 34.49 -11.69 -34.94
C PRO A 881 35.07 -10.47 -34.13
N LEU A 882 34.54 -10.33 -32.89
CA LEU A 882 35.17 -9.89 -31.61
C LEU A 882 35.72 -8.45 -31.36
N ILE A 883 35.21 -7.87 -30.26
CA ILE A 883 35.83 -6.98 -29.25
C ILE A 883 35.94 -5.46 -29.55
N GLY A 884 35.25 -4.66 -28.73
CA GLY A 884 35.49 -3.22 -28.57
C GLY A 884 34.60 -2.62 -27.49
N ARG A 885 35.19 -2.28 -26.34
CA ARG A 885 34.55 -1.68 -25.16
C ARG A 885 33.80 -0.39 -25.50
N GLY A 886 32.53 -0.31 -25.10
CA GLY A 886 31.79 0.93 -24.91
C GLY A 886 31.01 0.83 -23.61
N SER A 887 31.46 1.54 -22.59
CA SER A 887 30.75 1.72 -21.32
C SER A 887 29.34 2.26 -21.57
N PRO A 888 28.26 1.69 -20.99
CA PRO A 888 27.04 2.46 -20.81
C PRO A 888 27.30 3.53 -19.73
N PRO A 889 26.71 4.74 -19.86
CA PRO A 889 27.03 5.91 -19.04
C PRO A 889 26.72 5.70 -17.56
N PRO A 890 27.30 6.50 -16.65
CA PRO A 890 26.95 6.46 -15.23
C PRO A 890 25.44 6.69 -15.07
N THR A 891 24.77 5.75 -14.40
CA THR A 891 23.36 5.87 -14.01
C THR A 891 23.24 7.00 -12.97
N TYR A 892 23.07 8.23 -13.45
CA TYR A 892 22.55 9.32 -12.63
C TYR A 892 21.10 9.02 -12.30
N SER A 893 20.76 9.07 -11.01
CA SER A 893 19.40 9.03 -10.51
C SER A 893 18.61 10.22 -11.05
N PRO A 894 17.41 10.05 -11.63
CA PRO A 894 16.58 11.17 -12.01
C PRO A 894 15.88 11.73 -10.75
N SER A 895 16.61 12.59 -10.04
CA SER A 895 16.03 13.66 -9.23
C SER A 895 16.47 14.96 -9.90
N MET A 896 15.66 15.48 -10.83
CA MET A 896 15.49 16.91 -11.19
C MET A 896 14.87 17.04 -12.61
N ARG A 897 13.70 17.72 -12.67
CA ARG A 897 12.98 18.25 -13.86
C ARG A 897 12.54 17.25 -14.93
N ALA A 898 11.46 17.43 -15.67
CA ALA A 898 10.22 18.22 -15.61
C ALA A 898 9.48 17.80 -16.89
N THR A 899 8.20 17.43 -16.82
CA THR A 899 7.39 17.24 -18.02
C THR A 899 6.25 18.24 -17.98
N TYR A 900 6.36 19.26 -18.82
CA TYR A 900 5.25 20.09 -19.29
C TYR A 900 4.60 19.38 -20.49
N LEU A 901 3.27 19.41 -20.49
CA LEU A 901 2.33 19.50 -21.62
C LEU A 901 1.85 18.28 -22.43
N SER A 902 0.51 18.29 -22.54
CA SER A 902 -0.44 17.87 -23.60
C SER A 902 -0.58 16.38 -23.92
N VAL A 903 -1.69 15.67 -23.66
CA VAL A 903 -3.15 15.90 -23.87
C VAL A 903 -3.60 15.65 -25.32
N ASN A 904 -4.66 14.82 -25.41
CA ASN A 904 -5.59 14.45 -26.50
C ASN A 904 -5.33 13.07 -27.13
N GLU A 905 -6.29 12.13 -27.21
CA GLU A 905 -7.76 12.22 -27.21
C GLU A 905 -8.38 10.86 -26.83
N GLU A 906 -9.39 10.84 -25.96
CA GLU A 906 -10.56 9.96 -26.08
C GLU A 906 -11.78 10.89 -25.98
N PRO A 907 -12.74 10.86 -26.92
CA PRO A 907 -13.98 11.59 -26.76
C PRO A 907 -14.98 10.77 -25.92
N SER A 908 -15.58 11.53 -25.03
CA SER A 908 -16.67 11.25 -24.11
C SER A 908 -18.03 11.00 -24.79
N SER A 909 -19.03 10.77 -23.92
CA SER A 909 -20.48 11.04 -24.07
C SER A 909 -21.30 9.76 -24.36
N ILE A 910 -22.49 9.49 -23.81
CA ILE A 910 -23.47 10.29 -23.04
C ILE A 910 -24.46 9.31 -22.37
N TYR A 911 -25.07 9.73 -21.25
CA TYR A 911 -26.27 9.14 -20.65
C TYR A 911 -27.46 9.12 -21.62
N GLY A 912 -28.16 8.00 -21.74
CA GLY A 912 -29.47 7.92 -22.39
C GLY A 912 -30.32 6.82 -21.77
N ASN A 913 -31.31 7.23 -20.99
CA ASN A 913 -32.45 6.41 -20.57
C ASN A 913 -33.14 5.79 -21.80
N GLU A 914 -33.56 4.53 -21.70
CA GLU A 914 -34.89 4.00 -22.03
C GLU A 914 -34.84 2.47 -22.22
N PHE A 915 -35.55 1.74 -21.35
CA PHE A 915 -36.19 0.45 -21.68
C PHE A 915 -37.29 0.70 -22.75
N PRO A 916 -37.86 -0.28 -23.50
CA PRO A 916 -37.93 -1.74 -23.22
C PRO A 916 -37.81 -2.69 -24.46
N ALA A 917 -37.54 -3.98 -24.20
CA ALA A 917 -38.21 -5.18 -24.78
C ALA A 917 -37.46 -6.46 -24.35
#